data_AF-A0A2N2HM26-F1
#
_entry.id   AF-A0A2N2HM26-F1
#
_cell.length_a   1.000
_cell.length_b   1.000
_cell.length_c   1.000
_cell.angle_alpha   90.00
_cell.angle_beta   90.00
_cell.angle_gamma   90.00
#
_symmetry.space_group_name_H-M   'P 1'
#
loop_
_entity.id
_entity.type
_entity.pdbx_description
1 polymer ?
#
loop_
_entity_poly.entity_id
_entity_poly.type
_entity_poly.pdbx_seq_one_letter_code
_entity_poly.pdbx_strand_id
1 'polypeptide(L)'
;MDLSPFLKSVEILSDLADPEIALLAENSQYLEFTDGAPIIKLGEIGRFLWIVYDGEVEVTLPCPDGTEKTIAALERGAVLGEMSIMTGEPAMASVVSGWSSKLIRIPREIISRVVATNPKTLAKLTKIITRRLLADERILAEQEKACVALRENTDPYDLNFSSVSAPLKILVVNSGSSSLKYSLFDTARPAPLLEGAVEKIGSGEAAHHVRTPETRKDLPAAGIATVGDALAVMLGVLTDPEIKALGSLNEINAVGHRVVHGGKRFSSSTVISNEVKDAIRSYIPIAPLHNPFNIEGIDALEKLLPTVPQVAVFDTSFHQTMPETAATYAIPFAIGEEEQIRRYGFHGTNHRFVSMSAATFLKRPVGELRIISCHLGSGASVCAIDHGRSIDTSMGMTPLEGLIMGTRAGDLDPGVILHLMRHRGMTLEQVDRMLNKESGLKGISGKSNDMREVLEGAEAEDPHCKLAVSAFCYRLRKYIGSYVAALGGLDVLIFTGGIGENSAEIRARVCQGLETLGIDLADDVNRTTRVGRGQPADISNPASRVRILVVPADEERMIARETVHALGRVVTQETVEKFRSRGIPLSTSAHHVHLSRADFDILFGPGGDLTPRTELSQPGQFAALEMVNLIGPKGRIEKVRILGPLRKETQVEVSRTEQFKLGIDAPIRDSGDLEGTPGIDIEGEKGAIRIEKGVISAKRHIHMSPEEALNLGLRDRDVVMVKVKGVRELIFGDVLIRVHPTYRMDMHLDTDEANAAQITAGTMGFIEAIQHRNFT
;
A
#
# COMPACT_ATOMS: atom_id res chain seq x y z
N MET A 1 26.58 -28.24 -8.04
CA MET A 1 26.46 -28.67 -9.44
C MET A 1 26.68 -27.42 -10.28
N ASP A 2 27.58 -27.43 -11.26
CA ASP A 2 27.73 -26.29 -12.17
C ASP A 2 26.51 -26.27 -13.11
N LEU A 3 25.65 -25.27 -12.92
CA LEU A 3 24.41 -25.12 -13.69
C LEU A 3 24.65 -24.40 -15.03
N SER A 4 25.82 -23.80 -15.22
CA SER A 4 26.13 -22.94 -16.37
C SER A 4 25.93 -23.64 -17.72
N PRO A 5 26.40 -24.89 -17.95
CA PRO A 5 26.19 -25.58 -19.23
C PRO A 5 24.71 -25.85 -19.51
N PHE A 6 23.95 -26.19 -18.47
CA PHE A 6 22.52 -26.42 -18.60
C PHE A 6 21.77 -25.12 -18.88
N LEU A 7 22.01 -24.07 -18.11
CA LEU A 7 21.35 -22.77 -18.32
C LEU A 7 21.60 -22.25 -19.73
N LYS A 8 22.82 -22.40 -20.25
CA LYS A 8 23.16 -22.01 -21.64
C LYS A 8 22.45 -22.86 -22.70
N SER A 9 22.03 -24.08 -22.37
CA SER A 9 21.24 -24.94 -23.27
C SER A 9 19.75 -24.57 -23.32
N VAL A 10 19.25 -23.80 -22.36
CA VAL A 10 17.85 -23.35 -22.34
C VAL A 10 17.65 -22.30 -23.43
N GLU A 11 16.67 -22.51 -24.32
CA GLU A 11 16.46 -21.67 -25.52
C GLU A 11 16.43 -20.18 -25.20
N ILE A 12 15.78 -19.82 -24.10
CA ILE A 12 15.59 -18.44 -23.67
C ILE A 12 16.88 -17.77 -23.19
N LEU A 13 17.81 -18.54 -22.62
CA LEU A 13 19.08 -18.07 -22.03
C LEU A 13 20.26 -18.26 -22.98
N SER A 14 20.07 -18.94 -24.11
CA SER A 14 21.15 -19.29 -25.05
C SER A 14 21.92 -18.10 -25.66
N ASP A 15 21.33 -16.91 -25.68
CA ASP A 15 21.97 -15.67 -26.18
C ASP A 15 22.73 -14.88 -25.09
N LEU A 16 22.74 -15.38 -23.85
CA LEU A 16 23.45 -14.73 -22.75
C LEU A 16 24.96 -14.96 -22.84
N ALA A 17 25.73 -13.94 -22.49
CA ALA A 17 27.18 -14.04 -22.37
C ALA A 17 27.58 -14.88 -21.14
N ASP A 18 28.79 -15.41 -21.12
CA ASP A 18 29.28 -16.25 -20.01
C ASP A 18 29.19 -15.57 -18.63
N PRO A 19 29.47 -14.25 -18.46
CA PRO A 19 29.27 -13.59 -17.18
C PRO A 19 27.81 -13.52 -16.72
N GLU A 20 26.86 -13.41 -17.67
CA GLU A 20 25.42 -13.37 -17.36
C GLU A 20 24.91 -14.76 -16.96
N ILE A 21 25.38 -15.82 -17.65
CA ILE A 21 25.10 -17.21 -17.27
C ILE A 21 25.70 -17.53 -15.90
N ALA A 22 26.94 -17.10 -15.63
CA ALA A 22 27.56 -17.29 -14.33
C ALA A 22 26.76 -16.60 -13.21
N LEU A 23 26.33 -15.36 -13.43
CA LEU A 23 25.48 -14.63 -12.49
C LEU A 23 24.15 -15.37 -12.21
N LEU A 24 23.51 -15.93 -13.25
CA LEU A 24 22.31 -16.75 -13.06
C LEU A 24 22.62 -18.02 -12.28
N ALA A 25 23.69 -18.75 -12.64
CA ALA A 25 24.07 -20.00 -12.01
C ALA A 25 24.40 -19.83 -10.52
N GLU A 26 25.16 -18.79 -10.16
CA GLU A 26 25.54 -18.48 -8.77
C GLU A 26 24.34 -18.16 -7.88
N ASN A 27 23.28 -17.60 -8.46
CA ASN A 27 22.08 -17.21 -7.72
C ASN A 27 20.90 -18.18 -7.91
N SER A 28 21.11 -19.29 -8.61
CA SER A 28 20.09 -20.31 -8.86
C SER A 28 20.12 -21.40 -7.80
N GLN A 29 18.94 -21.92 -7.43
CA GLN A 29 18.80 -23.06 -6.54
C GLN A 29 18.32 -24.28 -7.32
N TYR A 30 18.88 -25.44 -6.99
CA TYR A 30 18.42 -26.74 -7.49
C TYR A 30 17.51 -27.39 -6.46
N LEU A 31 16.28 -27.73 -6.85
CA LEU A 31 15.23 -28.24 -5.97
C LEU A 31 14.65 -29.53 -6.52
N GLU A 32 14.35 -30.48 -5.63
CA GLU A 32 13.72 -31.75 -5.97
C GLU A 32 12.29 -31.79 -5.44
N PHE A 33 11.37 -32.24 -6.28
CA PHE A 33 9.94 -32.32 -5.98
C PHE A 33 9.49 -33.78 -6.12
N THR A 34 8.67 -34.22 -5.17
CA THR A 34 7.99 -35.52 -5.25
C THR A 34 6.77 -35.42 -6.17
N ASP A 35 6.27 -36.57 -6.62
CA ASP A 35 5.04 -36.64 -7.40
C ASP A 35 3.87 -35.90 -6.73
N GLY A 36 3.13 -35.11 -7.51
CA GLY A 36 2.04 -34.24 -7.07
C GLY A 36 2.44 -33.03 -6.21
N ALA A 37 3.74 -32.82 -5.94
CA ALA A 37 4.16 -31.70 -5.10
C ALA A 37 3.92 -30.35 -5.82
N PRO A 38 3.36 -29.34 -5.14
CA PRO A 38 3.12 -28.03 -5.74
C PRO A 38 4.44 -27.27 -5.92
N ILE A 39 4.62 -26.72 -7.11
CA ILE A 39 5.76 -25.89 -7.52
C ILE A 39 5.33 -24.42 -7.59
N ILE A 40 4.19 -24.14 -8.22
CA ILE A 40 3.53 -22.82 -8.25
C ILE A 40 2.08 -23.04 -7.87
N LYS A 41 1.52 -22.23 -6.97
CA LYS A 41 0.11 -22.30 -6.62
C LYS A 41 -0.70 -21.24 -7.36
N LEU A 42 -1.92 -21.57 -7.75
CA LEU A 42 -2.89 -20.56 -8.19
C LEU A 42 -2.98 -19.41 -7.16
N GLY A 43 -2.90 -18.17 -7.63
CA GLY A 43 -2.88 -16.98 -6.76
C GLY A 43 -1.52 -16.63 -6.16
N GLU A 44 -0.48 -17.43 -6.40
CA GLU A 44 0.87 -17.13 -5.94
C GLU A 44 1.51 -16.04 -6.82
N ILE A 45 2.01 -14.97 -6.20
CA ILE A 45 2.84 -13.99 -6.89
C ILE A 45 4.18 -14.64 -7.25
N GLY A 46 4.45 -14.76 -8.54
CA GLY A 46 5.67 -15.31 -9.13
C GLY A 46 6.90 -14.50 -8.75
N ARG A 47 7.71 -15.12 -7.88
CA ARG A 47 8.97 -14.56 -7.38
C ARG A 47 10.21 -15.23 -7.98
N PHE A 48 9.99 -16.31 -8.73
CA PHE A 48 11.04 -17.11 -9.32
C PHE A 48 10.70 -17.52 -10.74
N LEU A 49 11.72 -17.50 -11.58
CA LEU A 49 11.67 -18.19 -12.85
C LEU A 49 12.07 -19.63 -12.55
N TRP A 50 11.23 -20.56 -12.93
CA TRP A 50 11.53 -21.97 -12.78
C TRP A 50 11.91 -22.56 -14.12
N ILE A 51 12.89 -23.45 -14.11
CA ILE A 51 13.31 -24.20 -15.30
C ILE A 51 13.33 -25.68 -14.94
N VAL A 52 12.62 -26.50 -15.70
CA VAL A 52 12.64 -27.96 -15.51
C VAL A 52 14.02 -28.48 -15.87
N TYR A 53 14.77 -28.97 -14.88
CA TYR A 53 16.10 -29.55 -15.09
C TYR A 53 16.01 -31.01 -15.52
N ASP A 54 15.09 -31.75 -14.91
CA ASP A 54 14.84 -33.17 -15.13
C ASP A 54 13.43 -33.53 -14.66
N GLY A 55 12.75 -34.45 -15.34
CA GLY A 55 11.36 -34.80 -15.05
C GLY A 55 10.32 -33.97 -15.83
N GLU A 56 9.09 -33.96 -15.32
CA GLU A 56 7.89 -33.42 -15.95
C GLU A 56 7.04 -32.69 -14.90
N VAL A 57 6.44 -31.59 -15.30
CA VAL A 57 5.52 -30.82 -14.46
C VAL A 57 4.20 -30.61 -15.19
N GLU A 58 3.11 -30.65 -14.45
CA GLU A 58 1.76 -30.46 -14.96
C GLU A 58 1.24 -29.09 -14.55
N VAL A 59 0.64 -28.37 -15.50
CA VAL A 59 -0.08 -27.12 -15.25
C VAL A 59 -1.55 -27.46 -15.07
N THR A 60 -2.12 -27.15 -13.90
CA THR A 60 -3.49 -27.51 -13.51
C THR A 60 -4.36 -26.29 -13.22
N LEU A 61 -5.66 -26.42 -13.51
CA LEU A 61 -6.68 -25.44 -13.18
C LEU A 61 -7.80 -26.08 -12.35
N PRO A 62 -8.33 -25.39 -11.33
CA PRO A 62 -9.48 -25.88 -10.60
C PRO A 62 -10.76 -25.82 -11.46
N CYS A 63 -11.58 -26.85 -11.35
CA CYS A 63 -12.91 -26.95 -11.93
C CYS A 63 -13.99 -26.60 -10.88
N PRO A 64 -15.17 -26.11 -11.30
CA PRO A 64 -16.27 -25.78 -10.38
C PRO A 64 -16.77 -26.95 -9.50
N ASP A 65 -16.51 -28.19 -9.92
CA ASP A 65 -16.86 -29.41 -9.19
C ASP A 65 -15.81 -29.82 -8.14
N GLY A 66 -14.76 -29.02 -7.97
CA GLY A 66 -13.66 -29.27 -7.03
C GLY A 66 -12.55 -30.18 -7.55
N THR A 67 -12.61 -30.61 -8.81
CA THR A 67 -11.52 -31.36 -9.47
C THR A 67 -10.46 -30.42 -10.04
N GLU A 68 -9.24 -30.91 -10.26
CA GLU A 68 -8.22 -30.18 -11.02
C GLU A 68 -8.12 -30.76 -12.44
N LYS A 69 -8.03 -29.88 -13.43
CA LYS A 69 -7.83 -30.24 -14.84
C LYS A 69 -6.44 -29.85 -15.29
N THR A 70 -5.65 -30.84 -15.72
CA THR A 70 -4.36 -30.61 -16.39
C THR A 70 -4.59 -29.98 -17.76
N ILE A 71 -3.97 -28.82 -17.99
CA ILE A 71 -4.04 -28.06 -19.25
C ILE A 71 -2.78 -28.18 -20.09
N ALA A 72 -1.64 -28.48 -19.47
CA ALA A 72 -0.37 -28.71 -20.16
C ALA A 72 0.57 -29.58 -19.31
N ALA A 73 1.44 -30.35 -19.97
CA ALA A 73 2.59 -31.02 -19.37
C ALA A 73 3.88 -30.42 -19.96
N LEU A 74 4.87 -30.17 -19.12
CA LEU A 74 6.09 -29.45 -19.47
C LEU A 74 7.32 -30.24 -19.03
N GLU A 75 8.27 -30.40 -19.95
CA GLU A 75 9.46 -31.25 -19.79
C GLU A 75 10.74 -30.40 -19.62
N ARG A 76 11.89 -31.08 -19.56
CA ARG A 76 13.23 -30.50 -19.43
C ARG A 76 13.45 -29.30 -20.35
N GLY A 77 13.94 -28.21 -19.76
CA GLY A 77 14.20 -26.92 -20.43
C GLY A 77 12.99 -26.00 -20.49
N ALA A 78 11.78 -26.47 -20.13
CA ALA A 78 10.61 -25.62 -20.03
C ALA A 78 10.74 -24.59 -18.91
N VAL A 79 10.23 -23.39 -19.19
CA VAL A 79 10.26 -22.23 -18.29
C VAL A 79 8.86 -21.99 -17.72
N LEU A 80 8.80 -21.72 -16.41
CA LEU A 80 7.56 -21.52 -15.65
C LEU A 80 7.69 -20.27 -14.77
N GLY A 81 6.55 -19.65 -14.44
CA GLY A 81 6.49 -18.46 -13.58
C GLY A 81 6.90 -17.16 -14.27
N GLU A 82 7.24 -17.20 -15.56
CA GLU A 82 7.66 -16.03 -16.32
C GLU A 82 6.55 -15.00 -16.51
N MET A 83 5.28 -15.46 -16.64
CA MET A 83 4.13 -14.57 -16.72
C MET A 83 4.07 -13.69 -15.48
N SER A 84 3.96 -14.30 -14.30
CA SER A 84 3.85 -13.53 -13.06
C SER A 84 5.08 -12.65 -12.77
N ILE A 85 6.29 -13.07 -13.18
CA ILE A 85 7.49 -12.21 -13.10
C ILE A 85 7.38 -10.95 -13.97
N MET A 86 6.88 -11.10 -15.19
CA MET A 86 6.89 -10.05 -16.21
C MET A 86 5.63 -9.18 -16.16
N THR A 87 4.48 -9.80 -15.94
CA THR A 87 3.16 -9.19 -15.88
C THR A 87 2.73 -8.86 -14.46
N GLY A 88 3.52 -9.15 -13.41
CA GLY A 88 3.18 -8.79 -12.02
C GLY A 88 1.94 -9.47 -11.40
N GLU A 89 1.03 -9.98 -12.22
CA GLU A 89 -0.19 -10.69 -11.84
C GLU A 89 0.11 -11.98 -11.07
N PRO A 90 -0.73 -12.37 -10.11
CA PRO A 90 -0.67 -13.69 -9.50
C PRO A 90 -0.70 -14.83 -10.54
N ALA A 91 -0.13 -15.97 -10.18
CA ALA A 91 -0.17 -17.16 -11.03
C ALA A 91 -1.62 -17.55 -11.31
N MET A 92 -1.96 -17.63 -12.59
CA MET A 92 -3.33 -17.91 -13.08
C MET A 92 -3.64 -19.42 -13.17
N ALA A 93 -2.65 -20.27 -12.89
CA ALA A 93 -2.76 -21.72 -12.83
C ALA A 93 -1.79 -22.26 -11.77
N SER A 94 -2.11 -23.44 -11.24
CA SER A 94 -1.18 -24.20 -10.41
C SER A 94 -0.20 -24.97 -11.31
N VAL A 95 1.00 -25.22 -10.80
CA VAL A 95 1.98 -26.12 -11.41
C VAL A 95 2.40 -27.13 -10.36
N VAL A 96 2.25 -28.41 -10.67
CA VAL A 96 2.60 -29.54 -9.81
C VAL A 96 3.60 -30.44 -10.50
N SER A 97 4.36 -31.19 -9.72
CA SER A 97 5.24 -32.23 -10.27
C SER A 97 4.41 -33.41 -10.80
N GLY A 98 4.60 -33.84 -12.05
CA GLY A 98 3.88 -35.01 -12.61
C GLY A 98 4.49 -36.37 -12.21
N TRP A 99 5.69 -36.33 -11.65
CA TRP A 99 6.43 -37.42 -11.02
C TRP A 99 7.62 -36.81 -10.25
N SER A 100 8.63 -37.59 -9.86
CA SER A 100 9.82 -37.02 -9.21
C SER A 100 10.59 -36.13 -10.20
N SER A 101 10.54 -34.81 -9.99
CA SER A 101 11.10 -33.81 -10.90
C SER A 101 12.11 -32.92 -10.19
N LYS A 102 13.06 -32.39 -10.96
CA LYS A 102 14.13 -31.51 -10.49
C LYS A 102 14.02 -30.20 -11.24
N LEU A 103 13.97 -29.10 -10.52
CA LEU A 103 13.81 -27.78 -11.09
C LEU A 103 14.94 -26.86 -10.62
N ILE A 104 15.32 -25.95 -11.51
CA ILE A 104 16.14 -24.78 -11.17
C ILE A 104 15.21 -23.63 -10.85
N ARG A 105 15.42 -23.00 -9.69
CA ARG A 105 14.73 -21.81 -9.25
C ARG A 105 15.66 -20.61 -9.36
N ILE A 106 15.30 -19.63 -10.18
CA ILE A 106 16.07 -18.40 -10.40
C ILE A 106 15.32 -17.21 -9.78
N PRO A 107 15.92 -16.45 -8.85
CA PRO A 107 15.31 -15.25 -8.28
C PRO A 107 14.93 -14.22 -9.34
N ARG A 108 13.74 -13.64 -9.17
CA ARG A 108 13.21 -12.59 -10.05
C ARG A 108 14.19 -11.44 -10.25
N GLU A 109 14.85 -10.98 -9.20
CA GLU A 109 15.77 -9.82 -9.24
C GLU A 109 16.93 -10.08 -10.20
N ILE A 110 17.45 -11.30 -10.20
CA ILE A 110 18.60 -11.70 -11.00
C ILE A 110 18.19 -11.87 -12.45
N ILE A 111 17.11 -12.61 -12.72
CA ILE A 111 16.64 -12.79 -14.10
C ILE A 111 16.17 -11.46 -14.71
N SER A 112 15.47 -10.60 -13.95
CA SER A 112 15.03 -9.30 -14.47
C SER A 112 16.22 -8.43 -14.85
N ARG A 113 17.30 -8.43 -14.04
CA ARG A 113 18.53 -7.70 -14.34
C ARG A 113 19.17 -8.20 -15.63
N VAL A 114 19.32 -9.51 -15.78
CA VAL A 114 19.96 -10.13 -16.95
C VAL A 114 19.13 -9.94 -18.22
N VAL A 115 17.80 -10.07 -18.13
CA VAL A 115 16.91 -9.88 -19.28
C VAL A 115 16.88 -8.40 -19.70
N ALA A 116 16.87 -7.46 -18.75
CA ALA A 116 16.89 -6.03 -19.05
C ALA A 116 18.18 -5.57 -19.77
N THR A 117 19.29 -6.29 -19.61
CA THR A 117 20.55 -6.00 -20.31
C THR A 117 20.72 -6.75 -21.62
N ASN A 118 19.83 -7.71 -21.93
CA ASN A 118 19.92 -8.54 -23.14
C ASN A 118 18.61 -8.53 -23.96
N PRO A 119 18.52 -7.66 -24.99
CA PRO A 119 17.32 -7.53 -25.83
C PRO A 119 16.88 -8.81 -26.55
N LYS A 120 17.81 -9.73 -26.86
CA LYS A 120 17.48 -10.99 -27.55
C LYS A 120 16.74 -11.95 -26.62
N THR A 121 17.23 -12.08 -25.39
CA THR A 121 16.58 -12.85 -24.32
C THR A 121 15.18 -12.29 -24.03
N LEU A 122 15.04 -10.96 -23.98
CA LEU A 122 13.76 -10.28 -23.79
C LEU A 122 12.75 -10.58 -24.92
N ALA A 123 13.19 -10.52 -26.17
CA ALA A 123 12.32 -10.83 -27.32
C ALA A 123 11.82 -12.29 -27.25
N LYS A 124 12.67 -13.23 -26.83
CA LYS A 124 12.29 -14.64 -26.64
C LYS A 124 11.28 -14.84 -25.52
N LEU A 125 11.49 -14.20 -24.36
CA LEU A 125 10.53 -14.19 -23.24
C LEU A 125 9.17 -13.62 -23.65
N THR A 126 9.19 -12.46 -24.31
CA THR A 126 7.97 -11.78 -24.77
C THR A 126 7.19 -12.68 -25.73
N LYS A 127 7.87 -13.41 -26.62
CA LYS A 127 7.23 -14.36 -27.54
C LYS A 127 6.56 -15.54 -26.82
N ILE A 128 7.17 -16.07 -25.76
CA ILE A 128 6.58 -17.13 -24.93
C ILE A 128 5.32 -16.62 -24.23
N ILE A 129 5.41 -15.47 -23.57
CA ILE A 129 4.27 -14.84 -22.86
C ILE A 129 3.14 -14.53 -23.84
N THR A 130 3.45 -13.92 -24.98
CA THR A 130 2.45 -13.60 -26.01
C THR A 130 1.76 -14.87 -26.52
N ARG A 131 2.51 -15.95 -26.75
CA ARG A 131 1.93 -17.24 -27.17
C ARG A 131 1.00 -17.82 -26.10
N ARG A 132 1.38 -17.72 -24.82
CA ARG A 132 0.57 -18.22 -23.69
C ARG A 132 -0.70 -17.39 -23.52
N LEU A 133 -0.60 -16.06 -23.50
CA LEU A 133 -1.74 -15.15 -23.43
C LEU A 133 -2.74 -15.36 -24.59
N LEU A 134 -2.26 -15.49 -25.83
CA LEU A 134 -3.12 -15.75 -26.99
C LEU A 134 -3.72 -17.17 -27.00
N ALA A 135 -3.05 -18.14 -26.37
CA ALA A 135 -3.61 -19.48 -26.18
C ALA A 135 -4.68 -19.49 -25.08
N ASP A 136 -4.51 -18.66 -24.04
CA ASP A 136 -5.44 -18.48 -22.92
C ASP A 136 -6.69 -17.66 -23.29
N GLU A 137 -6.59 -16.67 -24.20
CA GLU A 137 -7.76 -15.92 -24.73
C GLU A 137 -8.83 -16.84 -25.36
N ARG A 138 -8.43 -18.01 -25.89
CA ARG A 138 -9.35 -19.03 -26.42
C ARG A 138 -10.04 -19.86 -25.33
N ILE A 139 -9.60 -19.76 -24.07
CA ILE A 139 -10.00 -20.64 -22.96
C ILE A 139 -10.57 -19.88 -21.74
N LEU A 140 -10.67 -18.53 -21.74
CA LEU A 140 -10.91 -17.82 -20.47
C LEU A 140 -11.75 -16.52 -20.48
N ALA A 141 -12.79 -16.50 -19.64
CA ALA A 141 -13.44 -15.32 -19.11
C ALA A 141 -12.58 -14.72 -17.96
N GLU A 142 -11.87 -13.63 -18.23
CA GLU A 142 -10.68 -13.20 -17.47
C GLU A 142 -10.92 -12.59 -16.07
N GLN A 143 -12.14 -12.18 -15.71
CA GLN A 143 -12.34 -11.48 -14.43
C GLN A 143 -12.54 -12.40 -13.23
N GLU A 144 -13.17 -13.56 -13.44
CA GLU A 144 -13.49 -14.47 -12.34
C GLU A 144 -12.23 -15.17 -11.81
N LYS A 145 -11.23 -15.42 -12.67
CA LYS A 145 -10.00 -16.12 -12.29
C LYS A 145 -9.01 -15.25 -11.52
N ALA A 146 -8.88 -13.97 -11.85
CA ALA A 146 -8.07 -13.03 -11.07
C ALA A 146 -8.65 -12.82 -9.67
N CYS A 147 -9.98 -12.73 -9.55
CA CYS A 147 -10.66 -12.66 -8.25
C CYS A 147 -10.47 -13.93 -7.41
N VAL A 148 -10.54 -15.12 -8.02
CA VAL A 148 -10.27 -16.39 -7.30
C VAL A 148 -8.81 -16.46 -6.85
N ALA A 149 -7.87 -16.11 -7.73
CA ALA A 149 -6.44 -16.07 -7.43
C ALA A 149 -6.12 -15.12 -6.25
N LEU A 150 -6.72 -13.92 -6.22
CA LEU A 150 -6.57 -12.96 -5.12
C LEU A 150 -7.21 -13.44 -3.81
N ARG A 151 -8.32 -14.17 -3.86
CA ARG A 151 -9.00 -14.72 -2.67
C ARG A 151 -8.25 -15.88 -2.01
N GLU A 152 -7.44 -16.59 -2.78
CA GLU A 152 -6.63 -17.72 -2.31
C GLU A 152 -5.20 -17.29 -1.88
N ASN A 153 -4.77 -16.08 -2.25
CA ASN A 153 -3.50 -15.53 -1.78
C ASN A 153 -3.60 -15.20 -0.28
N THR A 154 -2.76 -15.84 0.54
CA THR A 154 -2.73 -15.66 2.00
C THR A 154 -1.86 -14.49 2.45
N ASP A 155 -1.09 -13.88 1.55
CA ASP A 155 -0.25 -12.71 1.81
C ASP A 155 -0.21 -11.72 0.62
N PRO A 156 -1.39 -11.23 0.16
CA PRO A 156 -1.50 -10.42 -1.06
C PRO A 156 -0.82 -9.05 -0.97
N TYR A 157 -0.52 -8.59 0.25
CA TYR A 157 0.18 -7.33 0.46
C TYR A 157 1.60 -7.50 0.95
N ASP A 158 2.13 -8.73 0.98
CA ASP A 158 3.49 -9.02 1.44
C ASP A 158 3.78 -8.61 2.90
N LEU A 159 2.79 -8.77 3.79
CA LEU A 159 2.96 -8.51 5.22
C LEU A 159 3.81 -9.59 5.88
N ASN A 160 3.93 -10.78 5.28
CA ASN A 160 4.73 -11.89 5.78
C ASN A 160 6.00 -12.14 4.96
N PHE A 161 6.50 -11.10 4.26
CA PHE A 161 7.74 -11.13 3.47
C PHE A 161 7.78 -12.24 2.42
N SER A 162 6.61 -12.71 1.99
CA SER A 162 6.50 -13.75 1.00
C SER A 162 7.16 -13.36 -0.34
N SER A 163 7.32 -12.07 -0.64
CA SER A 163 8.04 -11.54 -1.82
C SER A 163 9.54 -11.79 -1.83
N VAL A 164 10.14 -12.10 -0.70
CA VAL A 164 11.60 -12.16 -0.56
C VAL A 164 12.17 -13.47 -1.13
N SER A 165 13.14 -13.36 -2.04
CA SER A 165 13.68 -14.51 -2.78
C SER A 165 14.66 -15.39 -2.01
N ALA A 166 15.33 -14.82 -1.00
CA ALA A 166 16.22 -15.51 -0.06
C ALA A 166 16.12 -14.87 1.33
N PRO A 167 16.22 -15.63 2.43
CA PRO A 167 16.06 -15.09 3.78
C PRO A 167 16.95 -13.87 4.04
N LEU A 168 16.34 -12.77 4.48
CA LEU A 168 17.01 -11.53 4.87
C LEU A 168 16.80 -11.28 6.35
N LYS A 169 17.82 -10.75 7.02
CA LYS A 169 17.71 -10.23 8.37
C LYS A 169 17.60 -8.71 8.36
N ILE A 170 16.45 -8.21 8.80
CA ILE A 170 16.12 -6.79 8.78
C ILE A 170 16.05 -6.28 10.21
N LEU A 171 16.92 -5.32 10.55
CA LEU A 171 16.87 -4.62 11.83
C LEU A 171 15.94 -3.42 11.70
N VAL A 172 14.92 -3.32 12.54
CA VAL A 172 13.99 -2.18 12.58
C VAL A 172 14.26 -1.37 13.83
N VAL A 173 14.29 -0.05 13.69
CA VAL A 173 14.65 0.89 14.75
C VAL A 173 13.68 2.07 14.80
N ASN A 174 13.25 2.41 16.02
CA ASN A 174 12.43 3.58 16.32
C ASN A 174 13.07 4.35 17.48
N SER A 175 13.81 5.40 17.14
CA SER A 175 14.53 6.27 18.07
C SER A 175 13.68 7.47 18.47
N GLY A 176 13.34 7.57 19.75
CA GLY A 176 12.69 8.72 20.36
C GLY A 176 13.60 9.42 21.37
N SER A 177 13.14 10.56 21.90
CA SER A 177 13.92 11.40 22.81
C SER A 177 14.36 10.72 24.12
N SER A 178 13.60 9.72 24.57
CA SER A 178 13.83 9.01 25.84
C SER A 178 13.64 7.50 25.73
N SER A 179 13.54 6.98 24.51
CA SER A 179 13.31 5.56 24.27
C SER A 179 13.85 5.11 22.92
N LEU A 180 14.32 3.87 22.85
CA LEU A 180 14.71 3.18 21.63
C LEU A 180 13.93 1.86 21.56
N LYS A 181 13.07 1.69 20.56
CA LYS A 181 12.47 0.38 20.26
C LYS A 181 13.14 -0.22 19.06
N TYR A 182 13.35 -1.53 19.08
CA TYR A 182 13.97 -2.25 17.98
C TYR A 182 13.43 -3.66 17.82
N SER A 183 13.53 -4.19 16.60
CA SER A 183 13.12 -5.55 16.28
C SER A 183 14.01 -6.12 15.19
N LEU A 184 14.42 -7.37 15.32
CA LEU A 184 15.16 -8.10 14.31
C LEU A 184 14.22 -9.11 13.65
N PHE A 185 13.97 -8.93 12.36
CA PHE A 185 13.19 -9.87 11.55
C PHE A 185 14.12 -10.80 10.77
N ASP A 186 13.68 -12.04 10.59
CA ASP A 186 14.16 -12.96 9.56
C ASP A 186 12.99 -13.19 8.61
N THR A 187 13.15 -12.82 7.34
CA THR A 187 12.06 -12.89 6.36
C THR A 187 11.61 -14.32 6.06
N ALA A 188 12.37 -15.34 6.47
CA ALA A 188 11.94 -16.73 6.42
C ALA A 188 10.96 -17.12 7.54
N ARG A 189 10.74 -16.25 8.53
CA ARG A 189 9.94 -16.55 9.72
C ARG A 189 8.76 -15.58 9.86
N PRO A 190 7.60 -16.07 10.33
CA PRO A 190 6.43 -15.22 10.56
C PRO A 190 6.56 -14.37 11.82
N ALA A 191 7.49 -14.63 12.73
CA ALA A 191 7.69 -13.84 13.96
C ALA A 191 9.09 -13.21 13.96
N PRO A 192 9.28 -12.04 14.62
CA PRO A 192 10.62 -11.48 14.79
C PRO A 192 11.51 -12.44 15.58
N LEU A 193 12.79 -12.48 15.25
CA LEU A 193 13.80 -13.22 16.01
C LEU A 193 13.98 -12.61 17.40
N LEU A 194 13.87 -11.29 17.48
CA LEU A 194 14.07 -10.53 18.70
C LEU A 194 13.31 -9.20 18.63
N GLU A 195 12.75 -8.80 19.76
CA GLU A 195 12.22 -7.46 20.02
C GLU A 195 12.91 -6.91 21.26
N GLY A 196 13.17 -5.60 21.28
CA GLY A 196 13.69 -4.95 22.46
C GLY A 196 13.29 -3.50 22.58
N ALA A 197 13.36 -3.00 23.81
CA ALA A 197 13.06 -1.63 24.14
C ALA A 197 14.02 -1.14 25.23
N VAL A 198 14.67 -0.01 24.96
CA VAL A 198 15.37 0.78 25.98
C VAL A 198 14.48 1.96 26.31
N GLU A 199 14.09 2.08 27.57
CA GLU A 199 13.21 3.14 28.06
C GLU A 199 13.94 4.04 29.05
N LYS A 200 13.40 5.24 29.27
CA LYS A 200 13.92 6.24 30.21
C LYS A 200 15.40 6.62 29.97
N ILE A 201 15.83 6.67 28.71
CA ILE A 201 17.19 7.09 28.31
C ILE A 201 17.50 8.46 28.90
N GLY A 202 18.70 8.64 29.49
CA GLY A 202 19.14 9.92 30.05
C GLY A 202 18.54 10.29 31.42
N SER A 203 17.64 9.48 31.97
CA SER A 203 17.01 9.76 33.28
C SER A 203 17.81 9.28 34.49
N GLY A 204 18.81 8.41 34.28
CA GLY A 204 19.49 7.66 35.35
C GLY A 204 18.76 6.36 35.76
N GLU A 205 17.51 6.17 35.33
CA GLU A 205 16.69 4.98 35.58
C GLU A 205 16.39 4.22 34.27
N ALA A 206 17.32 4.19 33.33
CA ALA A 206 17.10 3.48 32.08
C ALA A 206 16.78 2.01 32.34
N ALA A 207 15.90 1.44 31.52
CA ALA A 207 15.51 0.04 31.59
C ALA A 207 15.61 -0.57 30.19
N HIS A 208 16.14 -1.79 30.10
CA HIS A 208 16.30 -2.49 28.82
C HIS A 208 15.57 -3.83 28.86
N HIS A 209 14.52 -3.94 28.06
CA HIS A 209 13.68 -5.12 27.95
C HIS A 209 13.95 -5.82 26.63
N VAL A 210 14.13 -7.14 26.65
CA VAL A 210 14.36 -7.97 25.46
C VAL A 210 13.42 -9.17 25.46
N ARG A 211 12.85 -9.46 24.30
CA ARG A 211 11.97 -10.60 24.06
C ARG A 211 12.40 -11.35 22.80
N THR A 212 12.57 -12.66 22.91
CA THR A 212 12.60 -13.59 21.79
C THR A 212 11.33 -14.46 21.81
N PRO A 213 11.06 -15.29 20.80
CA PRO A 213 9.95 -16.24 20.87
C PRO A 213 10.01 -17.18 22.09
N GLU A 214 11.21 -17.49 22.59
CA GLU A 214 11.44 -18.43 23.69
C GLU A 214 11.71 -17.75 25.03
N THR A 215 12.17 -16.49 25.04
CA THR A 215 12.69 -15.84 26.26
C THR A 215 12.22 -14.40 26.44
N ARG A 216 12.14 -13.97 27.70
CA ARG A 216 11.99 -12.56 28.09
C ARG A 216 13.05 -12.26 29.14
N LYS A 217 13.83 -11.20 28.93
CA LYS A 217 14.90 -10.79 29.83
C LYS A 217 14.86 -9.28 30.03
N ASP A 218 15.04 -8.86 31.27
CA ASP A 218 15.36 -7.48 31.62
C ASP A 218 16.87 -7.39 31.83
N LEU A 219 17.52 -6.51 31.07
CA LEU A 219 18.97 -6.36 31.05
C LEU A 219 19.41 -5.12 31.84
N PRO A 220 20.64 -5.12 32.39
CA PRO A 220 21.19 -3.94 33.03
C PRO A 220 21.24 -2.76 32.05
N ALA A 221 20.71 -1.62 32.47
CA ALA A 221 20.67 -0.39 31.68
C ALA A 221 21.35 0.79 32.37
N ALA A 222 22.18 0.50 33.38
CA ALA A 222 22.98 1.53 34.07
C ALA A 222 23.97 2.19 33.09
N GLY A 223 23.98 3.53 33.05
CA GLY A 223 24.90 4.30 32.21
C GLY A 223 24.41 4.65 30.81
N ILE A 224 23.19 4.24 30.41
CA ILE A 224 22.60 4.63 29.12
C ILE A 224 22.10 6.09 29.20
N ALA A 225 22.96 7.03 28.79
CA ALA A 225 22.69 8.47 28.87
C ALA A 225 22.15 9.05 27.55
N THR A 226 22.56 8.47 26.42
CA THR A 226 22.25 8.97 25.07
C THR A 226 21.58 7.91 24.20
N VAL A 227 20.99 8.34 23.07
CA VAL A 227 20.46 7.40 22.06
C VAL A 227 21.59 6.58 21.45
N GLY A 228 22.78 7.17 21.27
CA GLY A 228 24.00 6.45 20.87
C GLY A 228 24.35 5.29 21.81
N ASP A 229 24.30 5.52 23.14
CA ASP A 229 24.56 4.46 24.13
C ASP A 229 23.52 3.34 24.02
N ALA A 230 22.24 3.69 23.87
CA ALA A 230 21.15 2.73 23.72
C ALA A 230 21.33 1.86 22.46
N LEU A 231 21.77 2.45 21.35
CA LEU A 231 22.07 1.73 20.11
C LEU A 231 23.26 0.79 20.26
N ALA A 232 24.31 1.20 20.96
CA ALA A 232 25.46 0.35 21.21
C ALA A 232 25.09 -0.90 22.04
N VAL A 233 24.30 -0.71 23.11
CA VAL A 233 23.80 -1.83 23.94
C VAL A 233 22.86 -2.74 23.13
N MET A 234 21.98 -2.15 22.31
CA MET A 234 21.13 -2.90 21.38
C MET A 234 21.96 -3.84 20.49
N LEU A 235 23.02 -3.34 19.83
CA LEU A 235 23.85 -4.15 18.95
C LEU A 235 24.56 -5.28 19.72
N GLY A 236 25.02 -5.02 20.95
CA GLY A 236 25.60 -6.06 21.80
C GLY A 236 24.62 -7.21 22.08
N VAL A 237 23.37 -6.87 22.37
CA VAL A 237 22.27 -7.83 22.59
C VAL A 237 21.99 -8.69 21.35
N LEU A 238 22.06 -8.11 20.15
CA LEU A 238 21.82 -8.87 18.92
C LEU A 238 22.84 -10.00 18.72
N THR A 239 24.07 -9.85 19.22
CA THR A 239 25.14 -10.85 19.14
C THR A 239 25.37 -11.63 20.42
N ASP A 240 24.52 -11.46 21.45
CA ASP A 240 24.69 -12.11 22.74
C ASP A 240 24.54 -13.65 22.57
N PRO A 241 25.56 -14.46 22.95
CA PRO A 241 25.52 -15.92 22.82
C PRO A 241 24.42 -16.62 23.63
N GLU A 242 23.86 -15.97 24.66
CA GLU A 242 22.72 -16.49 25.42
C GLU A 242 21.39 -16.19 24.73
N ILE A 243 21.30 -15.06 24.02
CA ILE A 243 20.09 -14.62 23.33
C ILE A 243 20.00 -15.25 21.93
N LYS A 244 21.16 -15.48 21.30
CA LYS A 244 21.33 -16.20 20.01
C LYS A 244 20.52 -15.61 18.84
N ALA A 245 20.34 -14.29 18.82
CA ALA A 245 19.64 -13.62 17.72
C ALA A 245 20.48 -13.60 16.43
N LEU A 246 21.77 -13.27 16.53
CA LEU A 246 22.77 -13.29 15.46
C LEU A 246 24.07 -13.92 15.94
N GLY A 247 24.83 -14.57 15.04
CA GLY A 247 26.22 -14.94 15.27
C GLY A 247 27.18 -13.78 15.02
N SER A 248 26.83 -12.87 14.10
CA SER A 248 27.58 -11.66 13.79
C SER A 248 26.67 -10.54 13.28
N LEU A 249 27.07 -9.29 13.50
CA LEU A 249 26.39 -8.11 12.94
C LEU A 249 26.41 -8.08 11.41
N ASN A 250 27.36 -8.75 10.76
CA ASN A 250 27.43 -8.84 9.29
C ASN A 250 26.26 -9.63 8.67
N GLU A 251 25.49 -10.35 9.50
CA GLU A 251 24.28 -11.04 9.05
C GLU A 251 23.10 -10.08 8.85
N ILE A 252 23.18 -8.84 9.35
CA ILE A 252 22.15 -7.83 9.13
C ILE A 252 22.22 -7.36 7.67
N ASN A 253 21.17 -7.62 6.90
CA ASN A 253 21.11 -7.25 5.49
C ASN A 253 20.69 -5.79 5.27
N ALA A 254 19.87 -5.23 6.18
CA ALA A 254 19.44 -3.84 6.12
C ALA A 254 18.89 -3.33 7.45
N VAL A 255 18.83 -2.01 7.59
CA VAL A 255 18.17 -1.33 8.72
C VAL A 255 16.99 -0.48 8.25
N GLY A 256 15.81 -0.68 8.84
CA GLY A 256 14.64 0.17 8.65
C GLY A 256 14.45 1.13 9.81
N HIS A 257 14.38 2.43 9.54
CA HIS A 257 14.18 3.48 10.53
C HIS A 257 12.78 4.06 10.43
N ARG A 258 12.07 4.11 11.54
CA ARG A 258 10.90 4.98 11.64
C ARG A 258 11.36 6.43 11.67
N VAL A 259 10.85 7.24 10.75
CA VAL A 259 11.05 8.69 10.71
C VAL A 259 9.68 9.36 10.83
N VAL A 260 9.53 10.30 11.77
CA VAL A 260 8.21 10.87 12.03
C VAL A 260 7.75 11.78 10.90
N HIS A 261 8.60 12.69 10.41
CA HIS A 261 8.17 13.68 9.42
C HIS A 261 9.00 13.65 8.14
N GLY A 262 8.35 13.32 7.01
CA GLY A 262 8.94 13.36 5.66
C GLY A 262 8.53 14.57 4.82
N GLY A 263 7.61 15.40 5.33
CA GLY A 263 7.04 16.56 4.63
C GLY A 263 6.39 16.21 3.29
N LYS A 264 6.27 17.19 2.38
CA LYS A 264 5.72 16.96 1.04
C LYS A 264 6.65 16.15 0.12
N ARG A 265 7.94 16.06 0.47
CA ARG A 265 8.97 15.47 -0.40
C ARG A 265 8.91 13.95 -0.46
N PHE A 266 8.58 13.27 0.64
CA PHE A 266 8.67 11.82 0.74
C PHE A 266 7.27 11.17 0.82
N SER A 267 6.81 10.66 -0.32
CA SER A 267 5.53 9.92 -0.46
C SER A 267 5.66 8.41 -0.23
N SER A 268 6.88 7.89 -0.06
CA SER A 268 7.14 6.48 0.26
C SER A 268 8.44 6.31 1.03
N SER A 269 8.67 5.09 1.54
CA SER A 269 9.95 4.72 2.17
C SER A 269 11.11 4.86 1.18
N THR A 270 12.30 5.25 1.67
CA THR A 270 13.44 5.56 0.79
C THR A 270 14.76 5.08 1.38
N VAL A 271 15.66 4.59 0.54
CA VAL A 271 17.03 4.25 0.96
C VAL A 271 17.74 5.54 1.34
N ILE A 272 18.38 5.54 2.50
CA ILE A 272 18.99 6.72 3.10
C ILE A 272 20.26 7.08 2.33
N SER A 273 20.27 8.30 1.79
CA SER A 273 21.44 8.98 1.23
C SER A 273 21.72 10.28 2.00
N ASN A 274 22.79 10.98 1.67
CA ASN A 274 23.07 12.31 2.26
C ASN A 274 21.94 13.30 1.94
N GLU A 275 21.38 13.26 0.72
CA GLU A 275 20.26 14.12 0.31
C GLU A 275 18.99 13.82 1.12
N VAL A 276 18.76 12.56 1.47
CA VAL A 276 17.63 12.16 2.33
C VAL A 276 17.84 12.68 3.74
N LYS A 277 19.06 12.54 4.31
CA LYS A 277 19.39 13.05 5.64
C LYS A 277 19.19 14.57 5.72
N ASP A 278 19.66 15.31 4.72
CA ASP A 278 19.51 16.77 4.68
C ASP A 278 18.04 17.20 4.55
N ALA A 279 17.24 16.45 3.78
CA ALA A 279 15.81 16.69 3.70
C ALA A 279 15.11 16.42 5.05
N ILE A 280 15.45 15.34 5.76
CA ILE A 280 14.89 15.08 7.11
C ILE A 280 15.29 16.19 8.10
N ARG A 281 16.54 16.66 8.04
CA ARG A 281 17.03 17.80 8.85
C ARG A 281 16.24 19.08 8.56
N SER A 282 15.87 19.33 7.31
CA SER A 282 15.07 20.51 6.94
C SER A 282 13.67 20.53 7.57
N TYR A 283 13.13 19.38 7.98
CA TYR A 283 11.83 19.26 8.66
C TYR A 283 11.92 19.24 10.20
N ILE A 284 13.11 19.44 10.78
CA ILE A 284 13.26 19.58 12.23
C ILE A 284 12.38 20.72 12.81
N PRO A 285 12.25 21.91 12.17
CA PRO A 285 11.41 22.98 12.70
C PRO A 285 9.94 22.58 12.93
N ILE A 286 9.41 21.67 12.09
CA ILE A 286 8.01 21.21 12.15
C ILE A 286 7.84 19.88 12.93
N ALA A 287 8.93 19.18 13.24
CA ALA A 287 8.92 17.96 14.07
C ALA A 287 10.09 17.92 15.08
N PRO A 288 10.25 18.95 15.94
CA PRO A 288 11.46 19.13 16.75
C PRO A 288 11.64 18.08 17.85
N LEU A 289 10.55 17.44 18.28
CA LEU A 289 10.58 16.39 19.32
C LEU A 289 10.86 14.98 18.75
N HIS A 290 11.04 14.85 17.43
CA HIS A 290 11.12 13.56 16.76
C HIS A 290 12.28 13.47 15.77
N ASN A 291 12.26 14.28 14.72
CA ASN A 291 13.23 14.18 13.62
C ASN A 291 14.71 14.30 14.06
N PRO A 292 15.09 15.11 15.08
CA PRO A 292 16.46 15.13 15.57
C PRO A 292 16.95 13.76 16.05
N PHE A 293 16.13 13.04 16.83
CA PHE A 293 16.47 11.71 17.35
C PHE A 293 16.42 10.63 16.28
N ASN A 294 15.57 10.80 15.27
CA ASN A 294 15.57 9.91 14.10
C ASN A 294 16.90 10.05 13.32
N ILE A 295 17.36 11.28 13.07
CA ILE A 295 18.65 11.54 12.41
C ILE A 295 19.83 11.08 13.26
N GLU A 296 19.82 11.33 14.57
CA GLU A 296 20.86 10.84 15.47
C GLU A 296 20.99 9.31 15.38
N GLY A 297 19.86 8.59 15.37
CA GLY A 297 19.86 7.13 15.25
C GLY A 297 20.37 6.62 13.90
N ILE A 298 20.03 7.31 12.81
CA ILE A 298 20.54 7.02 11.46
C ILE A 298 22.07 7.23 11.40
N ASP A 299 22.53 8.43 11.79
CA ASP A 299 23.96 8.79 11.76
C ASP A 299 24.79 7.89 12.69
N ALA A 300 24.23 7.43 13.81
CA ALA A 300 24.89 6.50 14.72
C ALA A 300 25.02 5.09 14.12
N LEU A 301 23.94 4.53 13.54
CA LEU A 301 24.00 3.21 12.91
C LEU A 301 24.82 3.22 11.62
N GLU A 302 24.93 4.33 10.92
CA GLU A 302 25.81 4.44 9.73
C GLU A 302 27.28 4.29 10.13
N LYS A 303 27.66 4.77 11.31
CA LYS A 303 29.02 4.58 11.87
C LYS A 303 29.24 3.15 12.36
N LEU A 304 28.22 2.54 12.97
CA LEU A 304 28.32 1.21 13.58
C LEU A 304 28.17 0.06 12.57
N LEU A 305 27.42 0.28 11.48
CA LEU A 305 27.13 -0.69 10.42
C LEU A 305 27.38 -0.07 9.03
N PRO A 306 28.63 0.32 8.69
CA PRO A 306 28.93 1.17 7.53
C PRO A 306 28.62 0.56 6.16
N THR A 307 28.55 -0.77 6.07
CA THR A 307 28.25 -1.48 4.81
C THR A 307 26.78 -1.87 4.67
N VAL A 308 25.97 -1.67 5.72
CA VAL A 308 24.57 -2.09 5.76
C VAL A 308 23.68 -0.96 5.25
N PRO A 309 22.88 -1.18 4.19
CA PRO A 309 21.97 -0.16 3.69
C PRO A 309 20.88 0.16 4.72
N GLN A 310 20.56 1.44 4.85
CA GLN A 310 19.50 1.92 5.74
C GLN A 310 18.34 2.52 4.95
N VAL A 311 17.12 2.39 5.46
CA VAL A 311 15.88 2.88 4.84
C VAL A 311 15.12 3.74 5.84
N ALA A 312 14.66 4.91 5.41
CA ALA A 312 13.73 5.75 6.16
C ALA A 312 12.28 5.42 5.77
N VAL A 313 11.44 5.13 6.76
CA VAL A 313 10.00 4.91 6.62
C VAL A 313 9.25 6.02 7.35
N PHE A 314 8.52 6.85 6.60
CA PHE A 314 7.93 8.08 7.13
C PHE A 314 6.49 7.90 7.60
N ASP A 315 6.17 8.31 8.83
CA ASP A 315 4.79 8.27 9.36
C ASP A 315 3.82 9.15 8.55
N THR A 316 4.32 10.22 7.94
CA THR A 316 3.53 11.14 7.10
C THR A 316 3.28 10.61 5.69
N SER A 317 3.98 9.56 5.24
CA SER A 317 3.97 9.14 3.82
C SER A 317 2.61 8.63 3.37
N PHE A 318 1.92 7.83 4.19
CA PHE A 318 0.61 7.28 3.85
C PHE A 318 -0.45 8.37 3.62
N HIS A 319 -0.33 9.49 4.34
CA HIS A 319 -1.25 10.61 4.30
C HIS A 319 -0.97 11.60 3.14
N GLN A 320 0.08 11.40 2.34
CA GLN A 320 0.36 12.25 1.17
C GLN A 320 -0.71 12.14 0.07
N THR A 321 -1.58 11.13 0.14
CA THR A 321 -2.73 10.97 -0.77
C THR A 321 -3.93 11.85 -0.40
N MET A 322 -3.85 12.57 0.72
CA MET A 322 -4.91 13.43 1.21
C MET A 322 -5.15 14.62 0.26
N PRO A 323 -6.41 14.89 -0.13
CA PRO A 323 -6.73 16.01 -1.01
C PRO A 323 -6.46 17.35 -0.32
N GLU A 324 -6.11 18.37 -1.10
CA GLU A 324 -5.83 19.72 -0.58
C GLU A 324 -6.99 20.32 0.20
N THR A 325 -8.23 19.93 -0.11
CA THR A 325 -9.44 20.34 0.64
C THR A 325 -9.46 19.85 2.07
N ALA A 326 -8.86 18.69 2.36
CA ALA A 326 -8.72 18.15 3.72
C ALA A 326 -7.41 18.61 4.37
N ALA A 327 -6.37 18.83 3.56
CA ALA A 327 -5.05 19.21 4.07
C ALA A 327 -4.89 20.70 4.42
N THR A 328 -5.66 21.58 3.79
CA THR A 328 -5.51 23.03 3.95
C THR A 328 -6.24 23.54 5.20
N TYR A 329 -5.53 24.24 6.09
CA TYR A 329 -6.16 24.98 7.18
C TYR A 329 -6.70 26.33 6.69
N ALA A 330 -7.80 26.79 7.29
CA ALA A 330 -8.44 28.06 6.97
C ALA A 330 -7.71 29.27 7.59
N ILE A 331 -6.45 29.47 7.19
CA ILE A 331 -5.60 30.63 7.52
C ILE A 331 -5.24 31.39 6.24
N PRO A 332 -4.64 32.61 6.30
CA PRO A 332 -4.20 33.30 5.10
C PRO A 332 -3.27 32.41 4.24
N PHE A 333 -3.67 32.18 2.99
CA PHE A 333 -3.02 31.20 2.10
C PHE A 333 -1.52 31.42 1.93
N ALA A 334 -1.09 32.68 1.78
CA ALA A 334 0.33 33.04 1.62
C ALA A 334 1.19 32.59 2.82
N ILE A 335 0.66 32.75 4.05
CA ILE A 335 1.34 32.30 5.27
C ILE A 335 1.43 30.77 5.29
N GLY A 336 0.35 30.10 4.91
CA GLY A 336 0.33 28.63 4.86
C GLY A 336 1.35 28.05 3.89
N GLU A 337 1.52 28.65 2.72
CA GLU A 337 2.51 28.21 1.72
C GLU A 337 3.96 28.52 2.14
N GLU A 338 4.22 29.72 2.66
CA GLU A 338 5.57 30.14 3.10
C GLU A 338 6.08 29.27 4.26
N GLU A 339 5.22 29.01 5.25
CA GLU A 339 5.55 28.26 6.46
C GLU A 339 5.26 26.75 6.34
N GLN A 340 4.81 26.29 5.16
CA GLN A 340 4.42 24.89 4.90
C GLN A 340 3.37 24.33 5.88
N ILE A 341 2.44 25.17 6.31
CA ILE A 341 1.37 24.82 7.26
C ILE A 341 0.24 24.09 6.53
N ARG A 342 0.10 22.80 6.84
CA ARG A 342 -0.96 21.92 6.36
C ARG A 342 -1.12 20.74 7.28
N ARG A 343 -2.20 19.98 7.11
CA ARG A 343 -2.33 18.64 7.68
C ARG A 343 -1.31 17.71 7.02
N TYR A 344 -0.46 17.09 7.84
CA TYR A 344 0.46 16.03 7.41
C TYR A 344 -0.04 14.66 7.86
N GLY A 345 -0.54 14.56 9.09
CA GLY A 345 -0.97 13.29 9.67
C GLY A 345 0.18 12.39 10.14
N PHE A 346 -0.08 11.55 11.13
CA PHE A 346 0.89 10.61 11.70
C PHE A 346 0.24 9.25 11.99
N HIS A 347 1.04 8.29 12.44
CA HIS A 347 0.67 6.87 12.49
C HIS A 347 0.30 6.29 11.11
N GLY A 348 0.77 6.90 10.02
CA GLY A 348 0.48 6.44 8.66
C GLY A 348 0.97 5.01 8.42
N THR A 349 2.12 4.65 8.98
CA THR A 349 2.65 3.27 8.97
C THR A 349 1.64 2.28 9.54
N ASN A 350 1.06 2.58 10.70
CA ASN A 350 0.06 1.72 11.32
C ASN A 350 -1.27 1.70 10.56
N HIS A 351 -1.81 2.87 10.18
CA HIS A 351 -3.07 2.95 9.43
C HIS A 351 -3.00 2.16 8.13
N ARG A 352 -1.87 2.26 7.41
CA ARG A 352 -1.61 1.46 6.21
C ARG A 352 -1.56 -0.03 6.53
N PHE A 353 -0.78 -0.43 7.54
CA PHE A 353 -0.67 -1.83 7.94
C PHE A 353 -2.04 -2.46 8.28
N VAL A 354 -2.83 -1.80 9.13
CA VAL A 354 -4.11 -2.37 9.58
C VAL A 354 -5.16 -2.40 8.47
N SER A 355 -5.13 -1.46 7.52
CA SER A 355 -6.00 -1.50 6.34
C SER A 355 -5.71 -2.70 5.44
N MET A 356 -4.42 -3.01 5.21
CA MET A 356 -3.99 -4.18 4.42
C MET A 356 -4.29 -5.48 5.16
N SER A 357 -4.04 -5.52 6.47
CA SER A 357 -4.36 -6.68 7.31
C SER A 357 -5.87 -6.97 7.36
N ALA A 358 -6.70 -5.94 7.48
CA ALA A 358 -8.15 -6.06 7.39
C ALA A 358 -8.60 -6.56 6.01
N ALA A 359 -8.04 -6.02 4.92
CA ALA A 359 -8.32 -6.45 3.56
C ALA A 359 -7.97 -7.93 3.33
N THR A 360 -6.80 -8.37 3.81
CA THR A 360 -6.40 -9.79 3.78
C THR A 360 -7.36 -10.67 4.58
N PHE A 361 -7.73 -10.26 5.80
CA PHE A 361 -8.66 -11.00 6.65
C PHE A 361 -10.05 -11.14 6.01
N LEU A 362 -10.55 -10.08 5.38
CA LEU A 362 -11.83 -10.07 4.68
C LEU A 362 -11.79 -10.77 3.31
N LYS A 363 -10.60 -11.14 2.81
CA LYS A 363 -10.37 -11.63 1.45
C LYS A 363 -10.94 -10.70 0.38
N ARG A 364 -10.81 -9.40 0.61
CA ARG A 364 -11.26 -8.33 -0.31
C ARG A 364 -10.10 -7.39 -0.61
N PRO A 365 -9.90 -6.97 -1.87
CA PRO A 365 -8.91 -5.97 -2.20
C PRO A 365 -9.10 -4.67 -1.40
N VAL A 366 -8.03 -4.08 -0.88
CA VAL A 366 -8.08 -2.81 -0.15
C VAL A 366 -8.61 -1.69 -1.05
N GLY A 367 -8.38 -1.82 -2.36
CA GLY A 367 -8.90 -0.94 -3.40
C GLY A 367 -10.43 -1.00 -3.58
N GLU A 368 -11.16 -1.87 -2.88
CA GLU A 368 -12.63 -1.94 -2.88
C GLU A 368 -13.25 -1.41 -1.58
N LEU A 369 -12.44 -1.08 -0.58
CA LEU A 369 -12.92 -0.84 0.78
C LEU A 369 -12.85 0.64 1.16
N ARG A 370 -13.92 1.13 1.77
CA ARG A 370 -13.95 2.38 2.54
C ARG A 370 -13.76 2.04 4.01
N ILE A 371 -12.65 2.50 4.57
CA ILE A 371 -12.18 2.09 5.89
C ILE A 371 -12.02 3.32 6.78
N ILE A 372 -12.49 3.22 8.03
CA ILE A 372 -12.06 4.11 9.10
C ILE A 372 -11.18 3.31 10.06
N SER A 373 -9.93 3.73 10.24
CA SER A 373 -9.01 3.11 11.19
C SER A 373 -8.78 4.00 12.41
N CYS A 374 -9.07 3.44 13.58
CA CYS A 374 -8.92 4.07 14.88
C CYS A 374 -7.68 3.52 15.59
N HIS A 375 -6.54 4.20 15.44
CA HIS A 375 -5.33 3.90 16.23
C HIS A 375 -5.44 4.59 17.58
N LEU A 376 -5.70 3.81 18.63
CA LEU A 376 -5.96 4.32 19.97
C LEU A 376 -4.85 3.84 20.92
N GLY A 377 -3.94 4.74 21.29
CA GLY A 377 -2.88 4.50 22.27
C GLY A 377 -2.61 5.74 23.12
N SER A 378 -1.38 5.86 23.64
CA SER A 378 -0.95 7.08 24.35
C SER A 378 -1.00 8.32 23.46
N GLY A 379 -0.64 8.16 22.18
CA GLY A 379 -1.10 9.01 21.08
C GLY A 379 -2.26 8.32 20.37
N ALA A 380 -3.26 9.08 19.93
CA ALA A 380 -4.44 8.52 19.29
C ALA A 380 -4.82 9.30 18.02
N SER A 381 -5.18 8.59 16.96
CA SER A 381 -5.58 9.19 15.69
C SER A 381 -6.60 8.32 14.95
N VAL A 382 -7.48 8.97 14.20
CA VAL A 382 -8.40 8.32 13.26
C VAL A 382 -7.96 8.65 11.82
N CYS A 383 -8.08 7.70 10.90
CA CYS A 383 -7.83 7.91 9.48
C CYS A 383 -9.05 7.46 8.67
N ALA A 384 -9.46 8.29 7.69
CA ALA A 384 -10.39 7.91 6.65
C ALA A 384 -9.60 7.41 5.44
N ILE A 385 -9.84 6.17 5.03
CA ILE A 385 -9.11 5.49 3.97
C ILE A 385 -10.13 5.09 2.89
N ASP A 386 -10.01 5.72 1.73
CA ASP A 386 -10.84 5.44 0.55
C ASP A 386 -10.05 4.59 -0.44
N HIS A 387 -10.46 3.35 -0.66
CA HIS A 387 -9.87 2.45 -1.65
C HIS A 387 -8.33 2.33 -1.51
N GLY A 388 -7.85 2.22 -0.27
CA GLY A 388 -6.42 2.12 0.07
C GLY A 388 -5.66 3.45 0.15
N ARG A 389 -6.32 4.60 -0.06
CA ARG A 389 -5.71 5.94 0.04
C ARG A 389 -6.21 6.68 1.27
N SER A 390 -5.32 7.34 2.01
CA SER A 390 -5.72 8.20 3.12
C SER A 390 -6.30 9.50 2.57
N ILE A 391 -7.58 9.74 2.83
CA ILE A 391 -8.28 10.95 2.38
C ILE A 391 -8.48 11.99 3.50
N ASP A 392 -8.35 11.57 4.76
CA ASP A 392 -8.35 12.47 5.92
C ASP A 392 -7.73 11.77 7.14
N THR A 393 -7.21 12.54 8.10
CA THR A 393 -6.72 12.02 9.37
C THR A 393 -6.80 13.05 10.49
N SER A 394 -7.09 12.60 11.72
CA SER A 394 -7.41 13.52 12.81
C SER A 394 -6.19 14.34 13.26
N MET A 395 -4.98 13.78 13.13
CA MET A 395 -3.77 14.52 13.45
C MET A 395 -3.43 15.52 12.34
N GLY A 396 -2.81 16.62 12.76
CA GLY A 396 -2.66 17.82 11.97
C GLY A 396 -1.30 17.99 11.31
N MET A 397 -0.85 19.24 11.31
CA MET A 397 0.56 19.59 11.12
C MET A 397 1.45 18.93 12.18
N THR A 398 0.92 18.79 13.40
CA THR A 398 1.60 18.17 14.54
C THR A 398 0.75 17.04 15.13
N PRO A 399 1.35 16.13 15.93
CA PRO A 399 0.60 15.06 16.60
C PRO A 399 -0.34 15.53 17.73
N LEU A 400 -0.58 16.83 17.88
CA LEU A 400 -1.43 17.42 18.93
C LEU A 400 -2.92 17.44 18.54
N GLU A 401 -3.24 17.73 17.27
CA GLU A 401 -4.62 17.85 16.79
C GLU A 401 -5.36 16.51 16.84
N GLY A 402 -6.69 16.57 16.98
CA GLY A 402 -7.57 15.43 16.81
C GLY A 402 -8.19 14.95 18.10
N LEU A 403 -7.95 13.67 18.39
CA LEU A 403 -8.51 13.00 19.54
C LEU A 403 -7.93 13.51 20.86
N ILE A 404 -8.69 13.36 21.94
CA ILE A 404 -8.14 13.38 23.30
C ILE A 404 -7.16 12.22 23.40
N MET A 405 -5.96 12.46 23.91
CA MET A 405 -4.92 11.42 24.05
C MET A 405 -4.47 11.30 25.51
N GLY A 406 -3.41 10.55 25.80
CA GLY A 406 -2.94 10.37 27.18
C GLY A 406 -2.61 11.70 27.88
N THR A 407 -1.78 12.53 27.26
CA THR A 407 -1.35 13.84 27.79
C THR A 407 -1.60 15.02 26.84
N ARG A 408 -2.02 14.74 25.60
CA ARG A 408 -2.27 15.74 24.56
C ARG A 408 -3.73 16.15 24.55
N ALA A 409 -3.97 17.45 24.37
CA ALA A 409 -5.30 18.05 24.41
C ALA A 409 -6.24 17.54 23.30
N GLY A 410 -5.71 17.26 22.11
CA GLY A 410 -6.54 17.09 20.92
C GLY A 410 -7.08 18.43 20.43
N ASP A 411 -8.22 18.39 19.76
CA ASP A 411 -8.90 19.59 19.27
C ASP A 411 -9.33 20.53 20.40
N LEU A 412 -8.86 21.77 20.31
CA LEU A 412 -9.20 22.87 21.20
C LEU A 412 -9.50 24.13 20.36
N ASP A 413 -10.40 24.98 20.84
CA ASP A 413 -10.62 26.30 20.26
C ASP A 413 -9.33 27.15 20.36
N PRO A 414 -8.74 27.64 19.24
CA PRO A 414 -7.58 28.51 19.27
C PRO A 414 -7.77 29.78 20.12
N GLY A 415 -9.01 30.26 20.30
CA GLY A 415 -9.35 31.37 21.18
C GLY A 415 -8.99 31.12 22.64
N VAL A 416 -9.02 29.86 23.11
CA VAL A 416 -8.61 29.48 24.46
C VAL A 416 -7.11 29.73 24.67
N ILE A 417 -6.29 29.45 23.67
CA ILE A 417 -4.84 29.69 23.72
C ILE A 417 -4.58 31.20 23.87
N LEU A 418 -5.22 32.02 23.03
CA LEU A 418 -5.09 33.47 23.10
C LEU A 418 -5.58 34.03 24.44
N HIS A 419 -6.67 33.50 24.97
CA HIS A 419 -7.20 33.89 26.28
C HIS A 419 -6.19 33.62 27.40
N LEU A 420 -5.61 32.41 27.44
CA LEU A 420 -4.63 32.02 28.45
C LEU A 420 -3.36 32.89 28.40
N MET A 421 -2.85 33.15 27.19
CA MET A 421 -1.67 34.01 27.03
C MET A 421 -1.96 35.45 27.48
N ARG A 422 -3.10 36.02 27.08
CA ARG A 422 -3.47 37.41 27.41
C ARG A 422 -3.81 37.63 28.87
N HIS A 423 -4.59 36.72 29.48
CA HIS A 423 -5.13 36.92 30.83
C HIS A 423 -4.31 36.26 31.92
N ARG A 424 -3.72 35.10 31.64
CA ARG A 424 -2.89 34.36 32.62
C ARG A 424 -1.39 34.65 32.42
N GLY A 425 -1.03 35.39 31.38
CA GLY A 425 0.37 35.70 31.06
C GLY A 425 1.20 34.46 30.72
N MET A 426 0.56 33.38 30.27
CA MET A 426 1.29 32.14 29.95
C MET A 426 2.23 32.36 28.77
N THR A 427 3.47 31.90 28.90
CA THR A 427 4.45 31.92 27.80
C THR A 427 4.13 30.84 26.76
N LEU A 428 4.75 30.93 25.59
CA LEU A 428 4.62 29.92 24.54
C LEU A 428 5.02 28.52 25.03
N GLU A 429 6.11 28.43 25.78
CA GLU A 429 6.62 27.17 26.34
C GLU A 429 5.67 26.58 27.39
N GLN A 430 5.03 27.44 28.19
CA GLN A 430 4.04 27.00 29.17
C GLN A 430 2.76 26.49 28.50
N VAL A 431 2.32 27.15 27.42
CA VAL A 431 1.18 26.69 26.62
C VAL A 431 1.50 25.38 25.92
N ASP A 432 2.66 25.27 25.26
CA ASP A 432 3.08 24.04 24.60
C ASP A 432 3.14 22.86 25.58
N ARG A 433 3.78 23.06 26.73
CA ARG A 433 3.82 22.07 27.81
C ARG A 433 2.43 21.67 28.28
N MET A 434 1.54 22.63 28.51
CA MET A 434 0.17 22.37 28.93
C MET A 434 -0.53 21.48 27.90
N LEU A 435 -0.49 21.86 26.63
CA LEU A 435 -1.18 21.17 25.54
C LEU A 435 -0.62 19.77 25.26
N ASN A 436 0.69 19.58 25.37
CA ASN A 436 1.35 18.32 25.01
C ASN A 436 1.58 17.34 26.18
N LYS A 437 1.74 17.82 27.42
CA LYS A 437 2.21 17.01 28.57
C LYS A 437 1.26 17.00 29.78
N GLU A 438 0.33 17.96 29.87
CA GLU A 438 -0.51 18.16 31.05
C GLU A 438 -2.02 18.14 30.75
N SER A 439 -2.40 17.92 29.49
CA SER A 439 -3.80 17.85 29.02
C SER A 439 -4.26 16.39 28.85
N GLY A 440 -5.27 16.15 28.01
CA GLY A 440 -5.73 14.81 27.65
C GLY A 440 -6.41 14.08 28.81
N LEU A 441 -6.32 12.75 28.81
CA LEU A 441 -6.82 11.89 29.89
C LEU A 441 -6.23 12.30 31.24
N LYS A 442 -4.93 12.61 31.29
CA LYS A 442 -4.25 13.06 32.50
C LYS A 442 -4.83 14.37 33.03
N GLY A 443 -5.00 15.36 32.16
CA GLY A 443 -5.51 16.67 32.54
C GLY A 443 -6.96 16.62 33.02
N ILE A 444 -7.83 15.85 32.35
CA ILE A 444 -9.24 15.75 32.71
C ILE A 444 -9.45 14.90 33.96
N SER A 445 -8.77 13.74 34.06
CA SER A 445 -8.90 12.85 35.22
C SER A 445 -8.19 13.39 36.47
N GLY A 446 -7.16 14.21 36.29
CA GLY A 446 -6.25 14.60 37.38
C GLY A 446 -5.42 13.44 37.95
N LYS A 447 -5.46 12.26 37.31
CA LYS A 447 -4.89 11.01 37.83
C LYS A 447 -3.81 10.45 36.93
N SER A 448 -4.16 10.04 35.71
CA SER A 448 -3.27 9.26 34.85
C SER A 448 -3.49 9.53 33.36
N ASN A 449 -2.42 9.34 32.58
CA ASN A 449 -2.48 9.29 31.13
C ASN A 449 -2.78 7.88 30.59
N ASP A 450 -2.82 6.86 31.46
CA ASP A 450 -3.15 5.47 31.10
C ASP A 450 -4.66 5.23 31.19
N MET A 451 -5.27 4.80 30.10
CA MET A 451 -6.71 4.52 30.05
C MET A 451 -7.14 3.44 31.05
N ARG A 452 -6.27 2.48 31.38
CA ARG A 452 -6.59 1.41 32.35
C ARG A 452 -6.84 1.99 33.74
N GLU A 453 -5.91 2.81 34.23
CA GLU A 453 -6.01 3.46 35.55
C GLU A 453 -7.17 4.47 35.62
N VAL A 454 -7.51 5.09 34.48
CA VAL A 454 -8.66 5.99 34.34
C VAL A 454 -9.97 5.20 34.34
N LEU A 455 -10.05 4.04 33.68
CA LEU A 455 -11.22 3.16 33.73
C LEU A 455 -11.43 2.62 35.15
N GLU A 456 -10.39 2.15 35.82
CA GLU A 456 -10.45 1.73 37.23
C GLU A 456 -10.97 2.87 38.14
N GLY A 457 -10.51 4.11 37.89
CA GLY A 457 -11.05 5.28 38.59
C GLY A 457 -12.53 5.52 38.30
N ALA A 458 -12.95 5.36 37.05
CA ALA A 458 -14.34 5.52 36.65
C ALA A 458 -15.26 4.43 37.25
N GLU A 459 -14.78 3.19 37.36
CA GLU A 459 -15.44 2.08 38.07
C GLU A 459 -15.55 2.35 39.57
N ALA A 460 -14.54 2.99 40.15
CA ALA A 460 -14.56 3.48 41.53
C ALA A 460 -15.40 4.77 41.72
N GLU A 461 -16.28 5.10 40.77
CA GLU A 461 -17.19 6.24 40.81
C GLU A 461 -16.51 7.63 40.83
N ASP A 462 -15.23 7.74 40.44
CA ASP A 462 -14.56 9.03 40.32
C ASP A 462 -15.16 9.87 39.18
N PRO A 463 -15.69 11.09 39.47
CA PRO A 463 -16.40 11.89 38.48
C PRO A 463 -15.48 12.42 37.36
N HIS A 464 -14.21 12.70 37.64
CA HIS A 464 -13.26 13.19 36.65
C HIS A 464 -12.78 12.08 35.73
N CYS A 465 -12.59 10.86 36.26
CA CYS A 465 -12.29 9.69 35.44
C CYS A 465 -13.46 9.33 34.52
N LYS A 466 -14.70 9.34 35.04
CA LYS A 466 -15.91 9.16 34.22
C LYS A 466 -16.02 10.21 33.11
N LEU A 467 -15.74 11.47 33.42
CA LEU A 467 -15.72 12.55 32.44
C LEU A 467 -14.63 12.33 31.39
N ALA A 468 -13.42 11.95 31.79
CA ALA A 468 -12.30 11.69 30.88
C ALA A 468 -12.63 10.58 29.87
N VAL A 469 -13.16 9.45 30.33
CA VAL A 469 -13.60 8.33 29.46
C VAL A 469 -14.71 8.79 28.52
N SER A 470 -15.73 9.48 29.06
CA SER A 470 -16.87 9.93 28.27
C SER A 470 -16.46 10.94 27.19
N ALA A 471 -15.59 11.89 27.53
CA ALA A 471 -15.07 12.88 26.60
C ALA A 471 -14.22 12.22 25.50
N PHE A 472 -13.37 11.25 25.85
CA PHE A 472 -12.56 10.48 24.90
C PHE A 472 -13.45 9.74 23.90
N CYS A 473 -14.41 8.95 24.37
CA CYS A 473 -15.32 8.18 23.52
C CYS A 473 -16.21 9.09 22.66
N TYR A 474 -16.69 10.20 23.23
CA TYR A 474 -17.51 11.17 22.49
C TYR A 474 -16.73 11.83 21.34
N ARG A 475 -15.48 12.24 21.59
CA ARG A 475 -14.62 12.84 20.55
C ARG A 475 -14.36 11.84 19.42
N LEU A 476 -14.04 10.59 19.77
CA LEU A 476 -13.82 9.53 18.78
C LEU A 476 -15.08 9.23 17.96
N ARG A 477 -16.24 9.11 18.61
CA ARG A 477 -17.52 8.90 17.92
C ARG A 477 -17.83 10.03 16.92
N LYS A 478 -17.55 11.29 17.28
CA LYS A 478 -17.69 12.42 16.35
C LYS A 478 -16.78 12.28 15.12
N TYR A 479 -15.53 11.87 15.31
CA TYR A 479 -14.60 11.64 14.21
C TYR A 479 -15.05 10.51 13.28
N ILE A 480 -15.61 9.43 13.84
CA ILE A 480 -16.20 8.35 13.03
C ILE A 480 -17.33 8.92 12.18
N GLY A 481 -18.27 9.66 12.78
CA GLY A 481 -19.37 10.29 12.06
C GLY A 481 -18.91 11.26 10.95
N SER A 482 -17.91 12.10 11.22
CA SER A 482 -17.37 13.03 10.21
C SER A 482 -16.70 12.29 9.06
N TYR A 483 -16.01 11.18 9.33
CA TYR A 483 -15.32 10.41 8.30
C TYR A 483 -16.24 9.49 7.51
N VAL A 484 -17.33 9.00 8.11
CA VAL A 484 -18.41 8.35 7.35
C VAL A 484 -18.99 9.33 6.32
N ALA A 485 -19.19 10.60 6.73
CA ALA A 485 -19.65 11.64 5.82
C ALA A 485 -18.60 11.98 4.74
N ALA A 486 -17.32 12.07 5.10
CA ALA A 486 -16.24 12.34 4.14
C ALA A 486 -16.08 11.21 3.10
N LEU A 487 -16.28 9.96 3.49
CA LEU A 487 -16.18 8.77 2.62
C LEU A 487 -17.47 8.49 1.82
N GLY A 488 -18.59 9.16 2.14
CA GLY A 488 -19.90 8.86 1.51
C GLY A 488 -20.41 7.44 1.81
N GLY A 489 -19.93 6.81 2.89
CA GLY A 489 -20.21 5.42 3.25
C GLY A 489 -19.06 4.79 4.03
N LEU A 490 -19.26 3.58 4.53
CA LEU A 490 -18.25 2.83 5.29
C LEU A 490 -18.45 1.34 5.07
N ASP A 491 -17.36 0.62 4.82
CA ASP A 491 -17.36 -0.85 4.76
C ASP A 491 -16.77 -1.45 6.04
N VAL A 492 -15.71 -0.83 6.58
CA VAL A 492 -14.95 -1.38 7.72
C VAL A 492 -14.58 -0.29 8.73
N LEU A 493 -14.90 -0.53 10.00
CA LEU A 493 -14.39 0.22 11.14
C LEU A 493 -13.32 -0.62 11.87
N ILE A 494 -12.08 -0.13 11.95
CA ILE A 494 -10.96 -0.84 12.57
C ILE A 494 -10.61 -0.20 13.91
N PHE A 495 -10.47 -1.01 14.95
CA PHE A 495 -9.82 -0.64 16.21
C PHE A 495 -8.43 -1.28 16.30
N THR A 496 -7.43 -0.45 16.60
CA THR A 496 -6.03 -0.87 16.73
C THR A 496 -5.30 0.00 17.78
N GLY A 497 -4.06 -0.33 18.10
CA GLY A 497 -3.28 0.34 19.14
C GLY A 497 -3.65 -0.14 20.54
N GLY A 498 -2.83 0.23 21.52
CA GLY A 498 -2.91 -0.33 22.88
C GLY A 498 -4.29 -0.26 23.55
N ILE A 499 -5.05 0.82 23.36
CA ILE A 499 -6.42 0.95 23.87
C ILE A 499 -7.41 0.22 22.95
N GLY A 500 -7.29 0.40 21.63
CA GLY A 500 -8.23 -0.14 20.64
C GLY A 500 -8.26 -1.67 20.61
N GLU A 501 -7.10 -2.31 20.80
CA GLU A 501 -6.94 -3.76 20.83
C GLU A 501 -7.46 -4.37 22.14
N ASN A 502 -7.19 -3.70 23.27
CA ASN A 502 -7.33 -4.33 24.59
C ASN A 502 -8.57 -3.90 25.38
N SER A 503 -9.17 -2.74 25.07
CA SER A 503 -10.33 -2.23 25.81
C SER A 503 -11.64 -2.48 25.07
N ALA A 504 -12.27 -3.62 25.37
CA ALA A 504 -13.62 -3.95 24.87
C ALA A 504 -14.65 -2.88 25.28
N GLU A 505 -14.52 -2.33 26.48
CA GLU A 505 -15.42 -1.29 27.00
C GLU A 505 -15.34 0.00 26.18
N ILE A 506 -14.13 0.48 25.84
CA ILE A 506 -13.97 1.67 25.02
C ILE A 506 -14.57 1.44 23.63
N ARG A 507 -14.33 0.28 23.01
CA ARG A 507 -14.97 -0.07 21.72
C ARG A 507 -16.49 -0.02 21.80
N ALA A 508 -17.08 -0.62 22.85
CA ALA A 508 -18.52 -0.60 23.07
C ALA A 508 -19.08 0.82 23.23
N ARG A 509 -18.47 1.64 24.10
CA ARG A 509 -18.88 3.03 24.34
C ARG A 509 -18.76 3.92 23.10
N VAL A 510 -17.81 3.64 22.21
CA VAL A 510 -17.60 4.37 20.96
C VAL A 510 -18.65 4.00 19.92
N CYS A 511 -18.92 2.70 19.74
CA CYS A 511 -19.90 2.21 18.78
C CYS A 511 -21.36 2.50 19.17
N GLN A 512 -21.63 2.75 20.46
CA GLN A 512 -22.98 3.06 20.94
C GLN A 512 -23.62 4.23 20.18
N GLY A 513 -24.81 4.00 19.62
CA GLY A 513 -25.58 5.01 18.90
C GLY A 513 -25.21 5.19 17.43
N LEU A 514 -24.32 4.34 16.88
CA LEU A 514 -23.90 4.37 15.47
C LEU A 514 -24.63 3.33 14.59
N GLU A 515 -25.65 2.65 15.12
CA GLU A 515 -26.41 1.61 14.42
C GLU A 515 -27.09 2.16 13.16
N THR A 516 -27.55 3.42 13.21
CA THR A 516 -28.14 4.13 12.06
C THR A 516 -27.15 4.36 10.91
N LEU A 517 -25.84 4.37 11.19
CA LEU A 517 -24.77 4.41 10.19
C LEU A 517 -24.38 3.01 9.70
N GLY A 518 -25.07 1.96 10.17
CA GLY A 518 -24.79 0.57 9.85
C GLY A 518 -23.69 -0.07 10.69
N ILE A 519 -23.24 0.60 11.76
CA ILE A 519 -22.22 0.10 12.69
C ILE A 519 -22.93 -0.56 13.88
N ASP A 520 -23.04 -1.89 13.85
CA ASP A 520 -23.68 -2.67 14.91
C ASP A 520 -22.68 -3.67 15.52
N LEU A 521 -22.43 -3.53 16.82
CA LEU A 521 -21.42 -4.27 17.57
C LEU A 521 -22.05 -5.47 18.26
N ALA A 522 -21.45 -6.66 18.11
CA ALA A 522 -21.83 -7.83 18.89
C ALA A 522 -21.16 -7.77 20.27
N ASP A 523 -21.88 -7.32 21.30
CA ASP A 523 -21.31 -7.04 22.63
C ASP A 523 -20.63 -8.26 23.27
N ASP A 524 -21.24 -9.44 23.19
CA ASP A 524 -20.67 -10.69 23.74
C ASP A 524 -19.37 -11.08 23.04
N VAL A 525 -19.33 -10.95 21.70
CA VAL A 525 -18.12 -11.21 20.89
C VAL A 525 -17.05 -10.19 21.25
N ASN A 526 -17.40 -8.91 21.34
CA ASN A 526 -16.47 -7.84 21.68
C ASN A 526 -15.82 -8.03 23.06
N ARG A 527 -16.59 -8.43 24.08
CA ARG A 527 -16.10 -8.68 25.46
C ARG A 527 -15.11 -9.84 25.53
N THR A 528 -15.38 -10.91 24.79
CA THR A 528 -14.59 -12.15 24.82
C THR A 528 -13.42 -12.15 23.84
N THR A 529 -13.46 -11.31 22.81
CA THR A 529 -12.41 -11.19 21.80
C THR A 529 -11.06 -10.84 22.42
N ARG A 530 -10.05 -11.63 22.08
CA ARG A 530 -8.64 -11.37 22.34
C ARG A 530 -7.91 -11.55 21.02
N VAL A 531 -7.05 -10.60 20.69
CA VAL A 531 -6.29 -10.61 19.44
C VAL A 531 -4.80 -10.71 19.74
N GLY A 532 -4.10 -11.51 18.95
CA GLY A 532 -2.65 -11.65 18.96
C GLY A 532 -2.05 -11.16 17.64
N ARG A 533 -0.73 -10.95 17.61
CA ARG A 533 -0.01 -10.52 16.39
C ARG A 533 -0.44 -11.35 15.17
N GLY A 534 -0.86 -10.67 14.10
CA GLY A 534 -1.31 -11.30 12.86
C GLY A 534 -2.69 -11.98 12.91
N GLN A 535 -3.47 -11.77 13.98
CA GLN A 535 -4.79 -12.37 14.17
C GLN A 535 -5.87 -11.31 14.33
N PRO A 536 -6.36 -10.71 13.23
CA PRO A 536 -7.55 -9.88 13.25
C PRO A 536 -8.77 -10.64 13.76
N ALA A 537 -9.70 -9.93 14.40
CA ALA A 537 -10.98 -10.49 14.81
C ALA A 537 -12.12 -9.57 14.41
N ASP A 538 -13.25 -10.17 14.05
CA ASP A 538 -14.47 -9.45 13.73
C ASP A 538 -15.43 -9.47 14.91
N ILE A 539 -15.82 -8.28 15.37
CA ILE A 539 -16.68 -8.06 16.52
C ILE A 539 -18.03 -7.44 16.13
N SER A 540 -18.35 -7.40 14.84
CA SER A 540 -19.64 -6.91 14.38
C SER A 540 -20.75 -7.94 14.53
N ASN A 541 -21.96 -7.43 14.73
CA ASN A 541 -23.17 -8.25 14.60
C ASN A 541 -23.23 -8.82 13.18
N PRO A 542 -23.60 -10.10 12.96
CA PRO A 542 -23.81 -10.64 11.62
C PRO A 542 -24.74 -9.81 10.72
N ALA A 543 -25.71 -9.10 11.29
CA ALA A 543 -26.61 -8.21 10.55
C ALA A 543 -26.03 -6.80 10.29
N SER A 544 -24.86 -6.48 10.84
CA SER A 544 -24.19 -5.20 10.66
C SER A 544 -23.81 -4.99 9.20
N ARG A 545 -24.14 -3.81 8.66
CA ARG A 545 -23.74 -3.42 7.29
C ARG A 545 -22.25 -3.10 7.21
N VAL A 546 -21.69 -2.55 8.29
CA VAL A 546 -20.26 -2.25 8.44
C VAL A 546 -19.60 -3.36 9.23
N ARG A 547 -18.47 -3.90 8.76
CA ARG A 547 -17.66 -4.83 9.56
C ARG A 547 -16.85 -4.06 10.60
N ILE A 548 -16.82 -4.55 11.83
CA ILE A 548 -16.10 -3.91 12.93
C ILE A 548 -14.98 -4.85 13.33
N LEU A 549 -13.74 -4.45 13.06
CA LEU A 549 -12.57 -5.31 13.24
C LEU A 549 -11.69 -4.81 14.37
N VAL A 550 -11.12 -5.73 15.13
CA VAL A 550 -9.96 -5.48 15.99
C VAL A 550 -8.74 -6.02 15.26
N VAL A 551 -7.81 -5.14 14.92
CA VAL A 551 -6.61 -5.48 14.14
C VAL A 551 -5.37 -5.08 14.93
N PRO A 552 -4.57 -6.04 15.41
CA PRO A 552 -3.33 -5.76 16.13
C PRO A 552 -2.35 -4.96 15.28
N ALA A 553 -1.78 -3.90 15.86
CA ALA A 553 -0.73 -3.13 15.24
C ALA A 553 0.57 -3.96 15.10
N ASP A 554 1.30 -3.75 14.00
CA ASP A 554 2.63 -4.32 13.79
C ASP A 554 3.46 -3.36 12.91
N GLU A 555 3.71 -2.17 13.45
CA GLU A 555 4.45 -1.10 12.77
C GLU A 555 5.86 -1.55 12.38
N GLU A 556 6.53 -2.32 13.25
CA GLU A 556 7.88 -2.81 13.00
C GLU A 556 7.92 -3.77 11.81
N ARG A 557 6.94 -4.67 11.66
CA ARG A 557 6.82 -5.52 10.46
C ARG A 557 6.57 -4.70 9.21
N MET A 558 5.71 -3.68 9.30
CA MET A 558 5.46 -2.80 8.16
C MET A 558 6.73 -2.05 7.74
N ILE A 559 7.54 -1.59 8.69
CA ILE A 559 8.85 -0.96 8.42
C ILE A 559 9.82 -1.97 7.80
N ALA A 560 9.90 -3.20 8.32
CA ALA A 560 10.74 -4.25 7.74
C ALA A 560 10.33 -4.55 6.28
N ARG A 561 9.02 -4.64 6.01
CA ARG A 561 8.48 -4.86 4.67
C ARG A 561 8.83 -3.70 3.74
N GLU A 562 8.58 -2.47 4.19
CA GLU A 562 8.92 -1.26 3.44
C GLU A 562 10.43 -1.14 3.20
N THR A 563 11.27 -1.66 4.11
CA THR A 563 12.72 -1.75 3.94
C THR A 563 13.08 -2.70 2.79
N VAL A 564 12.55 -3.92 2.80
CA VAL A 564 12.71 -4.87 1.69
C VAL A 564 12.25 -4.24 0.37
N HIS A 565 11.10 -3.59 0.37
CA HIS A 565 10.52 -2.98 -0.84
C HIS A 565 11.34 -1.78 -1.32
N ALA A 566 11.87 -0.95 -0.42
CA ALA A 566 12.77 0.14 -0.77
C ALA A 566 14.07 -0.35 -1.38
N LEU A 567 14.66 -1.43 -0.84
CA LEU A 567 15.85 -2.06 -1.40
C LEU A 567 15.59 -2.66 -2.78
N GLY A 568 14.45 -3.34 -2.95
CA GLY A 568 14.02 -3.86 -4.25
C GLY A 568 13.68 -2.76 -5.28
N ARG A 569 13.38 -1.56 -4.80
CA ARG A 569 13.20 -0.34 -5.60
C ARG A 569 14.50 0.40 -5.88
N VAL A 570 15.67 -0.06 -5.44
CA VAL A 570 16.94 0.58 -5.80
C VAL A 570 17.15 0.40 -7.31
N VAL A 571 16.71 1.43 -8.03
CA VAL A 571 16.91 1.61 -9.44
C VAL A 571 18.38 1.99 -9.62
N THR A 572 19.13 1.25 -10.43
CA THR A 572 20.51 1.63 -10.75
C THR A 572 20.51 3.03 -11.36
N GLN A 573 21.56 3.81 -11.15
CA GLN A 573 21.66 5.17 -11.70
C GLN A 573 21.40 5.20 -13.22
N GLU A 574 21.90 4.19 -13.93
CA GLU A 574 21.66 3.98 -15.36
C GLU A 574 20.16 3.80 -15.71
N THR A 575 19.39 3.12 -14.86
CA THR A 575 17.95 2.91 -15.06
C THR A 575 17.15 4.17 -14.74
N VAL A 576 17.56 4.96 -13.74
CA VAL A 576 16.96 6.28 -13.45
C VAL A 576 17.17 7.25 -14.63
N GLU A 577 18.35 7.24 -15.24
CA GLU A 577 18.61 8.05 -16.44
C GLU A 577 17.75 7.60 -17.62
N LYS A 578 17.52 6.29 -17.79
CA LYS A 578 16.57 5.77 -18.80
C LYS A 578 15.14 6.27 -18.57
N PHE A 579 14.64 6.24 -17.32
CA PHE A 579 13.32 6.78 -16.96
C PHE A 579 13.15 8.25 -17.32
N ARG A 580 14.17 9.07 -17.00
CA ARG A 580 14.12 10.51 -17.21
C ARG A 580 14.38 10.93 -18.66
N SER A 581 14.95 10.05 -19.49
CA SER A 581 15.29 10.34 -20.89
C SER A 581 14.27 9.80 -21.89
N ARG A 582 13.52 8.75 -21.55
CA ARG A 582 12.49 8.18 -22.44
C ARG A 582 11.16 8.91 -22.24
N GLY A 583 10.76 9.69 -23.24
CA GLY A 583 9.45 10.33 -23.25
C GLY A 583 8.32 9.33 -23.46
N ILE A 584 7.24 9.51 -22.71
CA ILE A 584 5.97 8.79 -22.78
C ILE A 584 4.93 9.74 -23.38
N PRO A 585 4.27 9.39 -24.50
CA PRO A 585 3.17 10.19 -25.03
C PRO A 585 2.03 10.29 -24.01
N LEU A 586 1.44 11.48 -23.88
CA LEU A 586 0.24 11.68 -23.05
C LEU A 586 -0.98 11.86 -23.95
N SER A 587 -2.03 11.11 -23.62
CA SER A 587 -3.34 11.22 -24.24
C SER A 587 -4.41 11.54 -23.20
N THR A 588 -5.40 12.31 -23.63
CA THR A 588 -6.55 12.66 -22.82
C THR A 588 -7.66 11.65 -23.09
N SER A 589 -7.99 10.84 -22.10
CA SER A 589 -9.17 9.99 -22.10
C SER A 589 -10.40 10.87 -21.86
N ALA A 590 -10.99 11.34 -22.97
CA ALA A 590 -12.30 11.98 -22.92
C ALA A 590 -13.35 10.99 -22.40
N HIS A 591 -14.43 11.50 -21.80
CA HIS A 591 -15.57 10.69 -21.42
C HIS A 591 -16.08 9.86 -22.61
N HIS A 592 -16.35 8.59 -22.36
CA HIS A 592 -16.76 7.68 -23.43
C HIS A 592 -17.51 6.47 -22.88
N VAL A 593 -18.11 5.73 -23.79
CA VAL A 593 -18.85 4.50 -23.51
C VAL A 593 -18.23 3.34 -24.28
N HIS A 594 -18.09 2.21 -23.60
CA HIS A 594 -17.97 0.91 -24.25
C HIS A 594 -19.32 0.20 -24.16
N LEU A 595 -19.78 -0.40 -25.24
CA LEU A 595 -21.07 -1.08 -25.29
C LEU A 595 -20.90 -2.60 -25.38
N SER A 596 -21.82 -3.32 -24.73
CA SER A 596 -22.07 -4.73 -25.03
C SER A 596 -22.82 -4.89 -26.35
N ARG A 597 -22.77 -6.08 -26.95
CA ARG A 597 -23.58 -6.39 -28.14
C ARG A 597 -25.08 -6.21 -27.88
N ALA A 598 -25.57 -6.72 -26.75
CA ALA A 598 -26.98 -6.64 -26.40
C ALA A 598 -27.45 -5.18 -26.26
N ASP A 599 -26.64 -4.34 -25.62
CA ASP A 599 -26.94 -2.93 -25.41
C ASP A 599 -26.85 -2.13 -26.72
N PHE A 600 -25.84 -2.42 -27.55
CA PHE A 600 -25.73 -1.83 -28.88
C PHE A 600 -26.97 -2.10 -29.73
N ASP A 601 -27.46 -3.34 -29.75
CA ASP A 601 -28.62 -3.73 -30.54
C ASP A 601 -29.91 -3.01 -30.08
N ILE A 602 -30.03 -2.69 -28.79
CA ILE A 602 -31.16 -1.89 -28.27
C ILE A 602 -31.01 -0.42 -28.65
N LEU A 603 -29.81 0.13 -28.51
CA LEU A 603 -29.53 1.56 -28.69
C LEU A 603 -29.52 1.98 -30.18
N PHE A 604 -29.09 1.10 -31.08
CA PHE A 604 -28.88 1.38 -32.50
C PHE A 604 -29.55 0.39 -33.46
N GLY A 605 -30.20 -0.64 -32.93
CA GLY A 605 -30.93 -1.67 -33.69
C GLY A 605 -30.10 -2.92 -33.97
N PRO A 606 -30.74 -4.09 -34.11
CA PRO A 606 -30.05 -5.36 -34.26
C PRO A 606 -29.36 -5.51 -35.63
N GLY A 607 -28.26 -6.25 -35.65
CA GLY A 607 -27.57 -6.65 -36.89
C GLY A 607 -26.64 -5.59 -37.50
N GLY A 608 -26.44 -4.45 -36.83
CA GLY A 608 -25.42 -3.46 -37.15
C GLY A 608 -24.11 -3.69 -36.38
N ASP A 609 -23.08 -2.90 -36.67
CA ASP A 609 -21.85 -2.84 -35.86
C ASP A 609 -21.37 -1.39 -35.72
N LEU A 610 -20.46 -1.13 -34.80
CA LEU A 610 -19.89 0.20 -34.63
C LEU A 610 -19.13 0.64 -35.88
N THR A 611 -19.40 1.87 -36.35
CA THR A 611 -18.74 2.41 -37.54
C THR A 611 -17.46 3.15 -37.14
N PRO A 612 -16.26 2.69 -37.55
CA PRO A 612 -15.01 3.36 -37.19
C PRO A 612 -14.92 4.77 -37.76
N ARG A 613 -14.60 5.74 -36.90
CA ARG A 613 -14.36 7.15 -37.28
C ARG A 613 -12.87 7.48 -37.27
N THR A 614 -12.18 7.15 -36.19
CA THR A 614 -10.77 7.49 -35.99
C THR A 614 -10.11 6.43 -35.12
N GLU A 615 -8.94 5.96 -35.53
CA GLU A 615 -8.14 5.02 -34.72
C GLU A 615 -7.64 5.71 -33.45
N LEU A 616 -7.60 4.95 -32.36
CA LEU A 616 -7.03 5.39 -31.08
C LEU A 616 -5.54 4.99 -30.99
N SER A 617 -4.86 5.43 -29.94
CA SER A 617 -3.44 5.13 -29.72
C SER A 617 -3.16 3.63 -29.59
N GLN A 618 -4.10 2.89 -29.00
CA GLN A 618 -4.01 1.45 -28.82
C GLN A 618 -4.45 0.68 -30.09
N PRO A 619 -3.65 -0.27 -30.59
CA PRO A 619 -3.96 -1.04 -31.80
C PRO A 619 -5.34 -1.72 -31.76
N GLY A 620 -6.10 -1.58 -32.85
CA GLY A 620 -7.42 -2.21 -32.99
C GLY A 620 -8.57 -1.48 -32.28
N GLN A 621 -8.29 -0.40 -31.53
CA GLN A 621 -9.33 0.43 -30.92
C GLN A 621 -9.63 1.66 -31.76
N PHE A 622 -10.89 2.08 -31.76
CA PHE A 622 -11.35 3.22 -32.55
C PHE A 622 -12.48 3.99 -31.84
N ALA A 623 -12.53 5.29 -32.07
CA ALA A 623 -13.72 6.07 -31.80
C ALA A 623 -14.77 5.79 -32.88
N ALA A 624 -16.00 5.51 -32.50
CA ALA A 624 -17.09 5.20 -33.42
C ALA A 624 -17.82 6.48 -33.90
N LEU A 625 -18.55 6.42 -35.01
CA LEU A 625 -19.40 7.54 -35.44
C LEU A 625 -20.61 7.70 -34.50
N GLU A 626 -21.11 6.58 -34.01
CA GLU A 626 -22.20 6.47 -33.07
C GLU A 626 -21.87 7.18 -31.74
N MET A 627 -22.90 7.77 -31.14
CA MET A 627 -22.82 8.48 -29.88
C MET A 627 -24.08 8.22 -29.06
N VAL A 628 -23.97 8.34 -27.75
CA VAL A 628 -25.07 8.19 -26.81
C VAL A 628 -25.20 9.42 -25.92
N ASN A 629 -26.35 9.56 -25.28
CA ASN A 629 -26.55 10.49 -24.19
C ASN A 629 -26.52 9.74 -22.86
N LEU A 630 -25.82 10.29 -21.89
CA LEU A 630 -25.79 9.79 -20.51
C LEU A 630 -26.79 10.60 -19.69
N ILE A 631 -27.65 9.92 -18.93
CA ILE A 631 -28.69 10.55 -18.12
C ILE A 631 -28.53 10.07 -16.68
N GLY A 632 -28.20 10.99 -15.79
CA GLY A 632 -28.07 10.75 -14.36
C GLY A 632 -29.17 11.46 -13.56
N PRO A 633 -29.26 11.23 -12.23
CA PRO A 633 -30.31 11.79 -11.39
C PRO A 633 -30.41 13.32 -11.39
N LYS A 634 -29.29 14.03 -11.62
CA LYS A 634 -29.23 15.50 -11.59
C LYS A 634 -29.17 16.16 -12.97
N GLY A 635 -28.88 15.41 -14.02
CA GLY A 635 -28.64 16.01 -15.32
C GLY A 635 -28.22 15.02 -16.40
N ARG A 636 -27.83 15.55 -17.56
CA ARG A 636 -27.45 14.76 -18.73
C ARG A 636 -26.16 15.25 -19.39
N ILE A 637 -25.48 14.35 -20.07
CA ILE A 637 -24.35 14.63 -20.98
C ILE A 637 -24.76 14.10 -22.35
N GLU A 638 -24.69 14.97 -23.36
CA GLU A 638 -25.13 14.62 -24.71
C GLU A 638 -23.94 14.26 -25.60
N LYS A 639 -24.18 13.41 -26.60
CA LYS A 639 -23.22 13.10 -27.67
C LYS A 639 -21.89 12.52 -27.15
N VAL A 640 -21.96 11.66 -26.13
CA VAL A 640 -20.83 10.90 -25.61
C VAL A 640 -20.39 9.87 -26.65
N ARG A 641 -19.08 9.82 -26.89
CA ARG A 641 -18.46 8.96 -27.90
C ARG A 641 -18.49 7.50 -27.45
N ILE A 642 -18.75 6.58 -28.39
CA ILE A 642 -18.56 5.15 -28.17
C ILE A 642 -17.17 4.74 -28.68
N LEU A 643 -16.44 3.93 -27.91
CA LEU A 643 -15.16 3.35 -28.33
C LEU A 643 -15.33 1.85 -28.65
N GLY A 644 -14.88 1.48 -29.84
CA GLY A 644 -14.86 0.10 -30.32
C GLY A 644 -13.52 -0.60 -30.06
N PRO A 645 -13.50 -1.95 -30.14
CA PRO A 645 -14.64 -2.83 -30.47
C PRO A 645 -15.64 -2.96 -29.32
N LEU A 646 -16.82 -3.53 -29.60
CA LEU A 646 -17.79 -3.85 -28.55
C LEU A 646 -17.19 -4.81 -27.53
N ARG A 647 -17.62 -4.67 -26.28
CA ARG A 647 -17.14 -5.44 -25.12
C ARG A 647 -18.18 -6.46 -24.65
N LYS A 648 -17.81 -7.24 -23.65
CA LYS A 648 -18.72 -8.18 -22.98
C LYS A 648 -19.78 -7.45 -22.15
N GLU A 649 -19.39 -6.38 -21.47
CA GLU A 649 -20.26 -5.56 -20.62
C GLU A 649 -20.15 -4.08 -21.03
N THR A 650 -21.24 -3.35 -20.81
CA THR A 650 -21.29 -1.91 -21.04
C THR A 650 -20.63 -1.17 -19.89
N GLN A 651 -19.81 -0.17 -20.23
CA GLN A 651 -19.07 0.65 -19.28
C GLN A 651 -19.11 2.12 -19.71
N VAL A 652 -19.20 3.01 -18.73
CA VAL A 652 -19.19 4.45 -18.92
C VAL A 652 -18.04 5.06 -18.12
N GLU A 653 -17.16 5.80 -18.79
CA GLU A 653 -16.07 6.55 -18.14
C GLU A 653 -16.42 8.05 -18.10
N VAL A 654 -16.43 8.64 -16.90
CA VAL A 654 -16.78 10.06 -16.65
C VAL A 654 -15.74 10.76 -15.79
N SER A 655 -15.56 12.07 -16.00
CA SER A 655 -14.69 12.91 -15.14
C SER A 655 -15.37 13.27 -13.81
N ARG A 656 -14.61 13.81 -12.86
CA ARG A 656 -15.17 14.25 -11.57
C ARG A 656 -16.14 15.42 -11.75
N THR A 657 -15.85 16.34 -12.67
CA THR A 657 -16.76 17.42 -13.04
C THR A 657 -18.10 16.89 -13.57
N GLU A 658 -18.07 15.81 -14.34
CA GLU A 658 -19.24 15.19 -14.96
C GLU A 658 -20.08 14.38 -13.98
N GLN A 659 -19.44 13.72 -13.02
CA GLN A 659 -20.08 13.08 -11.88
C GLN A 659 -20.99 14.06 -11.13
N PHE A 660 -20.53 15.28 -10.86
CA PHE A 660 -21.36 16.32 -10.24
C PHE A 660 -22.56 16.72 -11.11
N LYS A 661 -22.36 16.84 -12.44
CA LYS A 661 -23.40 17.20 -13.39
C LYS A 661 -24.48 16.11 -13.53
N LEU A 662 -24.06 14.86 -13.59
CA LEU A 662 -24.96 13.70 -13.69
C LEU A 662 -25.61 13.39 -12.33
N GLY A 663 -24.96 13.74 -11.23
CA GLY A 663 -25.38 13.37 -9.88
C GLY A 663 -25.08 11.92 -9.53
N ILE A 664 -23.95 11.41 -10.02
CA ILE A 664 -23.47 10.03 -9.81
C ILE A 664 -22.09 10.12 -9.18
N ASP A 665 -21.84 9.35 -8.12
CA ASP A 665 -20.54 9.27 -7.46
C ASP A 665 -19.81 8.02 -7.96
N ALA A 666 -19.05 8.18 -9.04
CA ALA A 666 -18.36 7.08 -9.70
C ALA A 666 -16.97 6.87 -9.07
N PRO A 667 -16.62 5.65 -8.61
CA PRO A 667 -15.32 5.38 -8.02
C PRO A 667 -14.20 5.43 -9.07
N ILE A 668 -12.98 5.70 -8.63
CA ILE A 668 -11.79 5.58 -9.48
C ILE A 668 -11.46 4.09 -9.65
N ARG A 669 -11.53 3.58 -10.88
CA ARG A 669 -11.38 2.15 -11.21
C ARG A 669 -10.51 1.95 -12.44
N ASP A 670 -9.97 0.74 -12.58
CA ASP A 670 -9.38 0.29 -13.84
C ASP A 670 -10.50 0.02 -14.86
N SER A 671 -10.27 0.31 -16.14
CA SER A 671 -11.26 0.01 -17.21
C SER A 671 -11.54 -1.49 -17.23
N GLY A 672 -12.81 -1.88 -17.13
CA GLY A 672 -13.29 -3.24 -16.93
C GLY A 672 -13.63 -3.64 -15.49
N ASP A 673 -13.15 -2.93 -14.46
CA ASP A 673 -13.50 -3.20 -13.06
C ASP A 673 -14.85 -2.56 -12.69
N LEU A 674 -15.94 -3.30 -12.96
CA LEU A 674 -17.31 -2.79 -12.88
C LEU A 674 -18.06 -3.18 -11.59
N GLU A 675 -17.51 -4.05 -10.76
CA GLU A 675 -18.19 -4.52 -9.55
C GLU A 675 -18.34 -3.42 -8.49
N GLY A 676 -19.51 -3.34 -7.87
CA GLY A 676 -19.83 -2.30 -6.88
C GLY A 676 -19.86 -0.86 -7.44
N THR A 677 -19.81 -0.69 -8.77
CA THR A 677 -19.91 0.62 -9.42
C THR A 677 -21.36 1.03 -9.63
N PRO A 678 -21.68 2.33 -9.64
CA PRO A 678 -23.04 2.80 -9.90
C PRO A 678 -23.46 2.59 -11.36
N GLY A 679 -24.77 2.53 -11.58
CA GLY A 679 -25.39 2.47 -12.90
C GLY A 679 -25.82 3.84 -13.45
N ILE A 680 -26.20 3.90 -14.72
CA ILE A 680 -26.69 5.10 -15.42
C ILE A 680 -27.68 4.75 -16.52
N ASP A 681 -28.51 5.72 -16.92
CA ASP A 681 -29.35 5.60 -18.10
C ASP A 681 -28.56 6.06 -19.34
N ILE A 682 -28.64 5.28 -20.41
CA ILE A 682 -27.96 5.53 -21.68
C ILE A 682 -29.01 5.57 -22.78
N GLU A 683 -29.03 6.66 -23.55
CA GLU A 683 -29.95 6.87 -24.65
C GLU A 683 -29.18 6.93 -25.98
N GLY A 684 -29.58 6.11 -26.94
CA GLY A 684 -29.04 6.03 -28.30
C GLY A 684 -30.06 6.49 -29.33
N GLU A 685 -29.78 6.28 -30.61
CA GLU A 685 -30.64 6.76 -31.70
C GLU A 685 -32.00 6.03 -31.75
N LYS A 686 -32.02 4.74 -31.43
CA LYS A 686 -33.22 3.88 -31.57
C LYS A 686 -33.84 3.44 -30.25
N GLY A 687 -33.19 3.68 -29.12
CA GLY A 687 -33.67 3.23 -27.82
C GLY A 687 -32.87 3.78 -26.65
N ALA A 688 -33.27 3.40 -25.45
CA ALA A 688 -32.59 3.71 -24.20
C ALA A 688 -32.51 2.47 -23.31
N ILE A 689 -31.47 2.40 -22.50
CA ILE A 689 -31.22 1.33 -21.52
C ILE A 689 -30.86 1.93 -20.17
N ARG A 690 -31.11 1.17 -19.11
CA ARG A 690 -30.52 1.39 -17.78
C ARG A 690 -29.47 0.31 -17.54
N ILE A 691 -28.23 0.70 -17.29
CA ILE A 691 -27.24 -0.23 -16.74
C ILE A 691 -27.29 -0.13 -15.21
N GLU A 692 -27.28 -1.26 -14.52
CA GLU A 692 -27.33 -1.32 -13.04
C GLU A 692 -25.95 -1.02 -12.40
N LYS A 693 -24.88 -1.30 -13.14
CA LYS A 693 -23.47 -1.05 -12.79
C LYS A 693 -22.71 -0.68 -14.05
N GLY A 694 -21.53 -0.07 -13.92
CA GLY A 694 -20.59 0.14 -15.02
C GLY A 694 -20.08 1.57 -15.18
N VAL A 695 -20.45 2.50 -14.29
CA VAL A 695 -19.97 3.90 -14.35
C VAL A 695 -18.74 4.09 -13.46
N ILE A 696 -17.63 4.51 -14.06
CA ILE A 696 -16.35 4.70 -13.36
C ILE A 696 -15.70 6.04 -13.69
N SER A 697 -14.78 6.46 -12.83
CA SER A 697 -13.72 7.41 -13.18
C SER A 697 -12.48 6.61 -13.54
N ALA A 698 -11.93 6.80 -14.74
CA ALA A 698 -10.77 6.03 -15.16
C ALA A 698 -9.55 6.36 -14.29
N LYS A 699 -8.91 5.33 -13.74
CA LYS A 699 -7.61 5.50 -13.07
C LYS A 699 -6.55 5.84 -14.11
N ARG A 700 -5.77 6.90 -13.90
CA ARG A 700 -4.64 7.24 -14.76
C ARG A 700 -3.64 6.07 -14.87
N HIS A 701 -3.22 5.78 -16.08
CA HIS A 701 -2.34 4.63 -16.34
C HIS A 701 -1.48 4.83 -17.58
N ILE A 702 -0.42 4.04 -17.70
CA ILE A 702 0.42 3.94 -18.89
C ILE A 702 0.26 2.55 -19.46
N HIS A 703 -0.26 2.45 -20.67
CA HIS A 703 -0.18 1.21 -21.44
C HIS A 703 1.27 0.98 -21.84
N MET A 704 1.76 -0.25 -21.77
CA MET A 704 3.09 -0.64 -22.23
C MET A 704 3.06 -2.05 -22.79
N SER A 705 3.88 -2.32 -23.80
CA SER A 705 4.26 -3.70 -24.13
C SER A 705 5.22 -4.27 -23.06
N PRO A 706 5.34 -5.62 -22.93
CA PRO A 706 6.31 -6.24 -22.02
C PRO A 706 7.75 -5.78 -22.28
N GLU A 707 8.10 -5.55 -23.54
CA GLU A 707 9.40 -5.06 -23.96
C GLU A 707 9.65 -3.61 -23.46
N GLU A 708 8.67 -2.71 -23.63
CA GLU A 708 8.77 -1.32 -23.17
C GLU A 708 8.88 -1.22 -21.65
N ALA A 709 8.03 -1.97 -20.93
CA ALA A 709 8.06 -1.99 -19.47
C ALA A 709 9.43 -2.49 -18.97
N LEU A 710 9.94 -3.61 -19.50
CA LEU A 710 11.21 -4.14 -19.05
C LEU A 710 12.41 -3.26 -19.45
N ASN A 711 12.38 -2.63 -20.63
CA ASN A 711 13.42 -1.68 -21.05
C ASN A 711 13.54 -0.49 -20.11
N LEU A 712 12.43 -0.09 -19.49
CA LEU A 712 12.40 0.91 -18.44
C LEU A 712 12.69 0.28 -17.05
N GLY A 713 12.60 -1.03 -16.87
CA GLY A 713 12.71 -1.67 -15.56
C GLY A 713 11.43 -1.54 -14.72
N LEU A 714 10.30 -1.31 -15.40
CA LEU A 714 8.95 -1.32 -14.86
C LEU A 714 8.31 -2.69 -15.02
N ARG A 715 7.26 -2.91 -14.24
CA ARG A 715 6.41 -4.09 -14.31
C ARG A 715 4.97 -3.66 -14.52
N ASP A 716 4.13 -4.59 -14.94
CA ASP A 716 2.69 -4.39 -14.80
C ASP A 716 2.35 -4.10 -13.34
N ARG A 717 1.34 -3.26 -13.16
CA ARG A 717 0.87 -2.75 -11.87
C ARG A 717 1.90 -1.99 -11.04
N ASP A 718 3.14 -1.79 -11.50
CA ASP A 718 4.00 -0.78 -10.90
C ASP A 718 3.26 0.56 -10.92
N VAL A 719 3.42 1.33 -9.86
CA VAL A 719 2.85 2.65 -9.78
C VAL A 719 3.98 3.65 -9.74
N VAL A 720 3.98 4.55 -10.71
CA VAL A 720 5.09 5.46 -10.97
C VAL A 720 4.67 6.92 -10.78
N MET A 721 5.66 7.77 -10.54
CA MET A 721 5.52 9.21 -10.66
C MET A 721 5.95 9.63 -12.06
N VAL A 722 5.09 10.36 -12.77
CA VAL A 722 5.38 10.88 -14.12
C VAL A 722 5.49 12.40 -14.07
N LYS A 723 6.69 12.91 -14.32
CA LYS A 723 6.92 14.34 -14.51
C LYS A 723 6.52 14.72 -15.93
N VAL A 724 5.63 15.71 -16.06
CA VAL A 724 5.29 16.31 -17.34
C VAL A 724 6.07 17.59 -17.54
N LYS A 725 6.73 17.70 -18.69
CA LYS A 725 7.38 18.93 -19.15
C LYS A 725 6.42 19.62 -20.12
N GLY A 726 5.80 20.70 -19.65
CA GLY A 726 4.80 21.47 -20.41
C GLY A 726 4.76 22.92 -19.94
N VAL A 727 3.69 23.64 -20.29
CA VAL A 727 3.46 25.04 -19.88
C VAL A 727 3.46 25.17 -18.35
N ARG A 728 2.95 24.14 -17.67
CA ARG A 728 3.04 23.98 -16.22
C ARG A 728 3.74 22.66 -15.91
N GLU A 729 4.90 22.71 -15.27
CA GLU A 729 5.55 21.49 -14.77
C GLU A 729 4.73 20.90 -13.61
N LEU A 730 4.39 19.62 -13.72
CA LEU A 730 3.64 18.88 -12.71
C LEU A 730 4.14 17.43 -12.66
N ILE A 731 4.09 16.83 -11.48
CA ILE A 731 4.38 15.40 -11.29
C ILE A 731 3.07 14.71 -10.97
N PHE A 732 2.62 13.82 -11.86
CA PHE A 732 1.51 12.92 -11.60
C PHE A 732 2.02 11.76 -10.75
N GLY A 733 1.59 11.68 -9.51
CA GLY A 733 1.70 10.47 -8.70
C GLY A 733 0.62 9.45 -9.08
N ASP A 734 0.76 8.25 -8.52
CA ASP A 734 -0.20 7.17 -8.63
C ASP A 734 -0.54 6.70 -10.05
N VAL A 735 0.43 6.78 -10.98
CA VAL A 735 0.23 6.34 -12.36
C VAL A 735 0.47 4.84 -12.48
N LEU A 736 -0.58 4.07 -12.75
CA LEU A 736 -0.51 2.62 -12.89
C LEU A 736 0.14 2.22 -14.22
N ILE A 737 1.13 1.34 -14.21
CA ILE A 737 1.63 0.69 -15.42
C ILE A 737 0.70 -0.48 -15.76
N ARG A 738 0.27 -0.56 -17.02
CA ARG A 738 -0.52 -1.66 -17.57
C ARG A 738 0.26 -2.32 -18.69
N VAL A 739 0.67 -3.57 -18.52
CA VAL A 739 1.50 -4.29 -19.48
C VAL A 739 0.68 -5.34 -20.22
N HIS A 740 0.64 -5.23 -21.54
CA HIS A 740 0.01 -6.24 -22.40
C HIS A 740 0.74 -6.32 -23.75
N PRO A 741 0.90 -7.50 -24.37
CA PRO A 741 1.63 -7.63 -25.64
C PRO A 741 1.10 -6.79 -26.81
N THR A 742 -0.20 -6.45 -26.78
CA THR A 742 -0.84 -5.62 -27.82
C THR A 742 -0.80 -4.12 -27.53
N TYR A 743 -0.37 -3.72 -26.33
CA TYR A 743 -0.33 -2.32 -25.94
C TYR A 743 0.83 -1.59 -26.58
N ARG A 744 0.59 -0.30 -26.83
CA ARG A 744 1.59 0.67 -27.25
C ARG A 744 1.76 1.71 -26.15
N MET A 745 3.00 2.13 -25.88
CA MET A 745 3.29 3.11 -24.84
C MET A 745 2.51 4.42 -25.00
N ASP A 746 1.57 4.66 -24.09
CA ASP A 746 0.73 5.85 -24.02
C ASP A 746 0.17 6.03 -22.61
N MET A 747 0.29 7.23 -22.05
CA MET A 747 -0.25 7.59 -20.74
C MET A 747 -1.62 8.22 -20.90
N HIS A 748 -2.63 7.58 -20.30
CA HIS A 748 -4.00 8.05 -20.30
C HIS A 748 -4.29 8.87 -19.03
N LEU A 749 -4.71 10.11 -19.22
CA LEU A 749 -5.20 11.02 -18.19
C LEU A 749 -6.68 11.30 -18.38
N ASP A 750 -7.43 11.49 -17.30
CA ASP A 750 -8.80 11.98 -17.43
C ASP A 750 -8.83 13.46 -17.87
N THR A 751 -10.01 13.94 -18.27
CA THR A 751 -10.16 15.30 -18.81
C THR A 751 -9.86 16.40 -17.78
N ASP A 752 -10.25 16.21 -16.51
CA ASP A 752 -9.98 17.18 -15.44
C ASP A 752 -8.47 17.23 -15.13
N GLU A 753 -7.81 16.07 -15.09
CA GLU A 753 -6.36 15.94 -14.89
C GLU A 753 -5.56 16.61 -16.02
N ALA A 754 -5.95 16.33 -17.27
CA ALA A 754 -5.30 16.90 -18.44
C ALA A 754 -5.44 18.42 -18.50
N ASN A 755 -6.62 18.95 -18.15
CA ASN A 755 -6.85 20.40 -18.06
C ASN A 755 -6.02 21.03 -16.94
N ALA A 756 -5.93 20.39 -15.78
CA ALA A 756 -5.14 20.89 -14.64
C ALA A 756 -3.64 21.01 -14.96
N ALA A 757 -3.11 20.10 -15.79
CA ALA A 757 -1.74 20.10 -16.26
C ALA A 757 -1.53 20.82 -17.62
N GLN A 758 -2.59 21.35 -18.22
CA GLN A 758 -2.56 22.02 -19.54
C GLN A 758 -1.93 21.14 -20.64
N ILE A 759 -2.33 19.88 -20.69
CA ILE A 759 -1.81 18.91 -21.67
C ILE A 759 -2.30 19.27 -23.07
N THR A 760 -1.37 19.37 -24.02
CA THR A 760 -1.65 19.57 -25.46
C THR A 760 -1.18 18.36 -26.29
N ALA A 761 -1.64 18.25 -27.54
CA ALA A 761 -1.17 17.20 -28.45
C ALA A 761 0.37 17.21 -28.56
N GLY A 762 0.99 16.04 -28.42
CA GLY A 762 2.45 15.89 -28.44
C GLY A 762 3.15 16.15 -27.09
N THR A 763 2.40 16.40 -26.01
CA THR A 763 2.98 16.49 -24.66
C THR A 763 3.59 15.15 -24.26
N MET A 764 4.77 15.21 -23.66
CA MET A 764 5.51 14.05 -23.20
C MET A 764 5.68 14.08 -21.69
N GLY A 765 5.48 12.91 -21.07
CA GLY A 765 5.80 12.64 -19.68
C GLY A 765 7.10 11.85 -19.57
N PHE A 766 7.72 11.93 -18.41
CA PHE A 766 8.94 11.20 -18.10
C PHE A 766 8.77 10.55 -16.75
N ILE A 767 9.14 9.28 -16.61
CA ILE A 767 9.09 8.63 -15.31
C ILE A 767 10.14 9.31 -14.42
N GLU A 768 9.69 9.82 -13.28
CA GLU A 768 10.56 10.45 -12.29
C GLU A 768 11.09 9.40 -11.31
N ALA A 769 10.19 8.52 -10.84
CA ALA A 769 10.54 7.40 -9.96
C ALA A 769 9.42 6.35 -9.93
N ILE A 770 9.75 5.13 -9.50
CA ILE A 770 8.76 4.12 -9.09
C ILE A 770 8.26 4.50 -7.69
N GLN A 771 6.98 4.86 -7.57
CA GLN A 771 6.37 5.25 -6.31
C GLN A 771 6.15 4.02 -5.42
N HIS A 772 5.53 2.98 -5.98
CA HIS A 772 5.42 1.66 -5.35
C HIS A 772 5.36 0.57 -6.42
N ARG A 773 5.86 -0.60 -6.08
CA ARG A 773 5.59 -1.81 -6.87
C ARG A 773 4.39 -2.49 -6.23
N ASN A 774 3.27 -2.60 -6.95
CA ASN A 774 2.22 -3.49 -6.46
C ASN A 774 2.75 -4.91 -6.58
N PHE A 775 2.95 -5.55 -5.43
CA PHE A 775 3.19 -6.99 -5.35
C PHE A 775 1.87 -7.74 -5.20
N THR A 776 0.73 -7.13 -5.54
CA THR A 776 -0.62 -7.70 -5.36
C THR A 776 -0.92 -8.81 -6.34
#